data_AF-A0A517PG56-F1
#
_entry.id   AF-A0A517PG56-F1
#
_cell.length_a   1.000
_cell.length_b   1.000
_cell.length_c   1.000
_cell.angle_alpha   90.00
_cell.angle_beta   90.00
_cell.angle_gamma   90.00
#
_symmetry.space_group_name_H-M   'P 1'
#
loop_
_entity.id
_entity.type
_entity.pdbx_description
1 polymer ?
#
loop_
_entity_poly.entity_id
_entity_poly.type
_entity_poly.pdbx_seq_one_letter_code
_entity_poly.pdbx_strand_id
1 'polypeptide(L)'
;MLLKEFKPARKSSLYYGMVSFAVLGIASLALVVTTTLAVEDKKPEKADVGLQGILPAEVPEGISEAPEGLEGKWAKWSTQVSDLLVKLYESDLPVAQQQATLKSLQAKIDEAKGQPALAEYASSLQRRVDIADAALKTLNVNIATIKAAQMKARQNQVAAAATALKKYLGTLQNGNGWVDYLQLNQLQKELKNSYSEVELMDLLKALKTKFQNRGALEDAEQRKFFNRAQFKDLEKSINAFLAEAKPGKTQINKGKIREQLAALVENLEEYEVTQNSKYAFEARKAYALLREELEGGLEPLTTALRNNYFNYNLRVMVAEDFMNRLIKDSTCETGPVVDCILGAYVTGNQATTTEVGVDFQPSDATLRFALTLNGVTNSETSGQTSQATIYTSGHHQFWGAKDINFNGDLFTTQPAWVDVQANNTTVGASTKLDGIPLLAGLGRKMAYRRTEELRPEAEAIAAQRVRDRVRPRFDEEVDERITKANEEVGQKFNKRLRDNGLFPSARSYASTDTHLYVRTRLMDTGELAANSPPLSIASDESVVLQMHESLMNNSLSRMNLEGRKISDQDLITEFEKSIADVLGRKVKLQRPPVDPDKGPNILAFDDHDPIRVKISDNTLNLILRCGFEQKGETAVPTQEITVPLSFKVEGNKISITRGTIKSSPVERPKSVASQIARSGVVRNKMEKAFPDRVEDAQIKAKLENRTVYLHIKDIVANDGWLTLTIGNDLTVEKNETELPPPVEKTASVK
;
A
#
# COMPACT_ATOMS: atom_id res chain seq x y z
N MET A 1 43.10 6.92 -51.41
CA MET A 1 44.41 7.14 -52.06
C MET A 1 45.33 6.03 -51.54
N LEU A 2 45.40 4.92 -52.27
CA LEU A 2 46.51 4.57 -53.18
C LEU A 2 47.78 4.23 -52.37
N LEU A 3 48.04 2.93 -52.14
CA LEU A 3 48.89 2.05 -52.98
C LEU A 3 50.39 2.29 -52.65
N LYS A 4 51.23 1.29 -52.34
CA LYS A 4 51.83 0.32 -53.29
C LYS A 4 52.76 -0.65 -52.54
N GLU A 5 52.64 -1.96 -52.79
CA GLU A 5 53.54 -2.84 -53.61
C GLU A 5 54.76 -3.35 -52.81
N PHE A 6 55.18 -4.62 -52.85
CA PHE A 6 55.57 -5.42 -54.03
C PHE A 6 55.55 -6.94 -53.77
N LYS A 7 55.05 -7.69 -54.77
CA LYS A 7 55.29 -9.12 -55.12
C LYS A 7 56.76 -9.32 -55.61
N PRO A 8 57.34 -10.51 -55.96
CA PRO A 8 56.75 -11.74 -56.56
C PRO A 8 57.43 -13.06 -56.04
N ALA A 9 57.28 -14.30 -56.54
CA ALA A 9 56.97 -14.85 -57.86
C ALA A 9 56.69 -16.37 -57.80
N ARG A 10 55.77 -16.82 -58.70
CA ARG A 10 55.80 -18.01 -59.61
C ARG A 10 55.99 -19.42 -59.01
N LYS A 11 55.16 -20.43 -59.33
CA LYS A 11 54.85 -21.03 -60.65
C LYS A 11 53.55 -21.89 -60.56
N SER A 12 52.54 -21.68 -61.42
CA SER A 12 52.07 -22.54 -62.55
C SER A 12 51.80 -24.02 -62.19
N SER A 13 50.68 -24.69 -62.50
CA SER A 13 49.93 -24.74 -63.77
C SER A 13 48.69 -25.67 -63.69
N LEU A 14 47.60 -25.32 -64.41
CA LEU A 14 46.59 -26.17 -65.12
C LEU A 14 45.80 -27.26 -64.33
N TYR A 15 44.52 -27.64 -64.55
CA TYR A 15 43.44 -27.42 -65.54
C TYR A 15 42.13 -28.09 -65.02
N TYR A 16 40.94 -27.64 -65.48
CA TYR A 16 39.56 -28.22 -65.48
C TYR A 16 39.03 -28.96 -64.22
N GLY A 17 37.80 -28.83 -63.72
CA GLY A 17 36.56 -28.22 -64.19
C GLY A 17 35.38 -28.89 -63.43
N MET A 18 34.31 -28.12 -63.20
CA MET A 18 32.92 -28.57 -62.95
C MET A 18 32.48 -29.16 -61.58
N VAL A 19 31.38 -28.55 -61.08
CA VAL A 19 30.22 -29.12 -60.35
C VAL A 19 30.19 -29.05 -58.81
N SER A 20 29.31 -28.14 -58.33
CA SER A 20 28.29 -28.20 -57.26
C SER A 20 28.60 -28.63 -55.80
N PHE A 21 28.25 -27.69 -54.90
CA PHE A 21 27.41 -27.76 -53.68
C PHE A 21 27.54 -28.88 -52.61
N ALA A 22 27.49 -28.39 -51.35
CA ALA A 22 26.96 -28.99 -50.09
C ALA A 22 27.82 -30.08 -49.41
N VAL A 23 28.52 -29.82 -48.29
CA VAL A 23 28.12 -29.57 -46.87
C VAL A 23 28.04 -30.86 -46.01
N LEU A 24 28.71 -30.81 -44.84
CA LEU A 24 28.63 -31.62 -43.59
C LEU A 24 29.52 -32.88 -43.41
N GLY A 25 30.43 -32.81 -42.42
CA GLY A 25 31.03 -33.95 -41.66
C GLY A 25 30.67 -33.79 -40.16
N ILE A 26 30.24 -34.80 -39.39
CA ILE A 26 30.85 -36.11 -39.00
C ILE A 26 32.10 -35.87 -38.14
N ALA A 27 32.06 -35.96 -36.81
CA ALA A 27 31.94 -37.09 -35.88
C ALA A 27 33.27 -37.79 -35.49
N SER A 28 33.48 -37.86 -34.16
CA SER A 28 34.15 -38.89 -33.32
C SER A 28 35.68 -39.11 -33.31
N LEU A 29 36.26 -38.76 -32.14
CA LEU A 29 37.19 -39.50 -31.25
C LEU A 29 38.44 -40.24 -31.79
N ALA A 30 39.64 -39.75 -31.41
CA ALA A 30 40.85 -40.53 -31.10
C ALA A 30 41.93 -39.72 -30.32
N LEU A 31 42.77 -40.47 -29.60
CA LEU A 31 43.86 -40.20 -28.64
C LEU A 31 45.09 -39.36 -29.12
N VAL A 32 45.73 -38.60 -28.18
CA VAL A 32 47.19 -38.46 -27.84
C VAL A 32 48.17 -37.96 -28.96
N VAL A 33 49.19 -37.09 -28.82
CA VAL A 33 49.90 -36.24 -27.82
C VAL A 33 50.78 -35.28 -28.70
N THR A 34 50.98 -33.98 -28.41
CA THR A 34 52.19 -33.43 -27.77
C THR A 34 52.02 -31.97 -27.37
N THR A 35 52.52 -31.70 -26.17
CA THR A 35 52.73 -30.45 -25.46
C THR A 35 53.60 -29.41 -26.19
N THR A 36 53.15 -28.16 -26.23
CA THR A 36 54.02 -27.00 -26.03
C THR A 36 53.49 -26.20 -24.84
N LEU A 37 54.24 -26.26 -23.75
CA LEU A 37 54.01 -25.54 -22.51
C LEU A 37 54.18 -24.02 -22.75
N ALA A 38 53.07 -23.29 -22.70
CA ALA A 38 53.06 -21.93 -22.18
C ALA A 38 52.35 -22.02 -20.83
N VAL A 39 53.15 -22.14 -19.76
CA VAL A 39 52.66 -22.02 -18.39
C VAL A 39 52.34 -20.54 -18.17
N GLU A 40 51.10 -20.14 -18.49
CA GLU A 40 50.48 -19.05 -17.75
C GLU A 40 50.15 -19.62 -16.37
N ASP A 41 50.79 -19.07 -15.34
CA ASP A 41 50.45 -19.30 -13.94
C ASP A 41 48.97 -18.98 -13.72
N LYS A 42 48.10 -19.99 -13.88
CA LYS A 42 46.77 -19.97 -13.29
C LYS A 42 46.98 -19.94 -11.78
N LYS A 43 46.99 -18.74 -11.21
CA LYS A 43 46.66 -18.54 -9.80
C LYS A 43 45.45 -19.43 -9.49
N PRO A 44 45.51 -20.29 -8.46
CA PRO A 44 44.39 -21.14 -8.12
C PRO A 44 43.16 -20.23 -7.92
N GLU A 45 42.08 -20.51 -8.65
CA GLU A 45 40.78 -19.92 -8.36
C GLU A 45 40.52 -20.19 -6.88
N LYS A 46 40.50 -19.13 -6.05
CA LYS A 46 40.12 -19.24 -4.64
C LYS A 46 38.80 -20.00 -4.60
N ALA A 47 38.74 -21.05 -3.79
CA ALA A 47 37.51 -21.81 -3.55
C ALA A 47 36.35 -20.83 -3.27
N ASP A 48 35.15 -21.12 -3.76
CA ASP A 48 33.97 -20.30 -3.49
C ASP A 48 33.66 -20.36 -2.00
N VAL A 49 34.00 -19.29 -1.30
CA VAL A 49 33.87 -19.14 0.15
C VAL A 49 32.44 -18.70 0.56
N GLY A 50 31.53 -18.49 -0.40
CA GLY A 50 30.14 -18.14 -0.14
C GLY A 50 30.00 -16.88 0.72
N LEU A 51 29.36 -17.02 1.88
CA LEU A 51 29.03 -15.94 2.81
C LEU A 51 30.16 -15.52 3.76
N GLN A 52 31.24 -16.30 3.86
CA GLN A 52 32.39 -15.93 4.70
C GLN A 52 32.86 -14.53 4.30
N GLY A 53 33.16 -13.61 5.22
CA GLY A 53 33.59 -12.24 4.90
C GLY A 53 32.56 -11.35 4.18
N ILE A 54 31.31 -11.81 4.02
CA ILE A 54 30.14 -10.97 3.74
C ILE A 54 29.34 -10.81 5.03
N LEU A 55 29.13 -11.91 5.76
CA LEU A 55 28.59 -11.87 7.11
C LEU A 55 29.65 -11.33 8.10
N PRO A 56 29.23 -10.67 9.19
CA PRO A 56 30.13 -10.33 10.29
C PRO A 56 30.80 -11.57 10.87
N ALA A 57 31.96 -11.37 11.51
CA ALA A 57 32.78 -12.46 12.04
C ALA A 57 32.16 -13.14 13.27
N GLU A 58 31.28 -12.44 13.98
CA GLU A 58 30.58 -12.91 15.17
C GLU A 58 29.07 -12.83 14.93
N VAL A 59 28.31 -13.61 15.70
CA VAL A 59 26.85 -13.55 15.66
C VAL A 59 26.39 -12.15 16.10
N PRO A 60 25.56 -11.44 15.30
CA PRO A 60 25.08 -10.12 15.66
C PRO A 60 24.33 -10.08 17.00
N GLU A 61 24.55 -9.03 17.79
CA GLU A 61 23.96 -8.85 19.13
C GLU A 61 22.43 -9.01 19.14
N GLY A 62 21.74 -8.53 18.10
CA GLY A 62 20.27 -8.60 18.00
C GLY A 62 19.70 -10.02 17.79
N ILE A 63 20.56 -11.04 17.60
CA ILE A 63 20.17 -12.45 17.49
C ILE A 63 21.07 -13.41 18.28
N SER A 64 22.09 -12.91 18.97
CA SER A 64 23.06 -13.74 19.71
C SER A 64 22.43 -14.48 20.88
N GLU A 65 21.49 -13.83 21.57
CA GLU A 65 20.80 -14.39 22.73
C GLU A 65 19.28 -14.41 22.48
N ALA A 66 18.67 -15.57 22.69
CA ALA A 66 17.21 -15.69 22.68
C ALA A 66 16.63 -15.10 23.98
N PRO A 67 15.34 -14.74 24.00
CA PRO A 67 14.68 -14.22 25.20
C PRO A 67 14.89 -15.11 26.44
N GLU A 68 15.12 -14.49 27.59
CA GLU A 68 15.24 -15.21 28.86
C GLU A 68 13.91 -15.86 29.28
N GLY A 69 13.97 -16.88 30.15
CA GLY A 69 12.78 -17.51 30.73
C GLY A 69 12.02 -18.48 29.80
N LEU A 70 12.62 -18.90 28.68
CA LEU A 70 12.04 -19.94 27.83
C LEU A 70 12.08 -21.30 28.54
N GLU A 71 10.94 -22.00 28.55
CA GLU A 71 10.81 -23.32 29.17
C GLU A 71 10.50 -24.44 28.16
N GLY A 72 10.71 -25.68 28.58
CA GLY A 72 10.31 -26.88 27.84
C GLY A 72 10.92 -26.97 26.43
N LYS A 73 10.07 -27.06 25.41
CA LYS A 73 10.51 -27.18 24.01
C LYS A 73 11.23 -25.92 23.50
N TRP A 74 10.94 -24.75 24.07
CA TRP A 74 11.48 -23.48 23.60
C TRP A 74 12.90 -23.22 24.10
N ALA A 75 13.24 -23.71 25.29
CA ALA A 75 14.64 -23.73 25.76
C ALA A 75 15.52 -24.54 24.80
N LYS A 76 15.06 -25.75 24.40
CA LYS A 76 15.78 -26.59 23.42
C LYS A 76 15.85 -25.93 22.04
N TRP A 77 14.76 -25.29 21.61
CA TRP A 77 14.73 -24.53 20.36
C TRP A 77 15.78 -23.42 20.35
N SER A 78 15.90 -22.66 21.44
CA SER A 78 16.88 -21.58 21.58
C SER A 78 18.32 -22.10 21.46
N THR A 79 18.66 -23.19 22.15
CA THR A 79 19.99 -23.82 22.01
C THR A 79 20.26 -24.25 20.57
N GLN A 80 19.29 -24.88 19.91
CA GLN A 80 19.44 -25.30 18.51
C GLN A 80 19.64 -24.13 17.56
N VAL A 81 18.95 -23.00 17.79
CA VAL A 81 19.13 -21.79 16.99
C VAL A 81 20.52 -21.20 17.21
N SER A 82 20.97 -21.09 18.48
CA SER A 82 22.31 -20.61 18.81
C SER A 82 23.41 -21.46 18.15
N ASP A 83 23.32 -22.79 18.22
CA ASP A 83 24.25 -23.70 17.56
C ASP A 83 24.30 -23.49 16.03
N LEU A 84 23.13 -23.27 15.40
CA LEU A 84 23.04 -23.00 13.97
C LEU A 84 23.63 -21.63 13.60
N LEU A 85 23.49 -20.62 14.46
CA LEU A 85 24.06 -19.29 14.26
C LEU A 85 25.58 -19.31 14.37
N VAL A 86 26.13 -19.89 15.44
CA VAL A 86 27.58 -20.11 15.59
C VAL A 86 28.13 -20.87 14.39
N LYS A 87 27.41 -21.91 13.95
CA LYS A 87 27.80 -22.67 12.76
C LYS A 87 27.80 -21.82 11.48
N LEU A 88 26.87 -20.88 11.32
CA LEU A 88 26.79 -20.03 10.11
C LEU A 88 27.82 -18.91 10.10
N TYR A 89 28.03 -18.24 11.23
CA TYR A 89 28.86 -17.02 11.34
C TYR A 89 30.32 -17.33 11.65
N GLU A 90 30.58 -18.28 12.56
CA GLU A 90 31.92 -18.48 13.15
C GLU A 90 32.65 -19.71 12.58
N SER A 91 31.98 -20.54 11.78
CA SER A 91 32.58 -21.75 11.20
C SER A 91 32.89 -21.62 9.72
N ASP A 92 34.01 -22.21 9.29
CA ASP A 92 34.37 -22.28 7.88
C ASP A 92 33.57 -23.37 7.13
N LEU A 93 32.38 -23.01 6.67
CA LEU A 93 31.48 -23.94 5.96
C LEU A 93 31.62 -23.88 4.43
N PRO A 94 31.61 -25.03 3.72
CA PRO A 94 31.35 -25.07 2.29
C PRO A 94 29.97 -24.50 1.94
N VAL A 95 29.81 -23.92 0.74
CA VAL A 95 28.55 -23.31 0.27
C VAL A 95 27.31 -24.21 0.45
N ALA A 96 27.42 -25.51 0.15
CA ALA A 96 26.32 -26.46 0.32
C ALA A 96 25.88 -26.60 1.81
N GLN A 97 26.83 -26.52 2.75
CA GLN A 97 26.53 -26.55 4.16
C GLN A 97 25.95 -25.22 4.65
N GLN A 98 26.41 -24.08 4.11
CA GLN A 98 25.81 -22.77 4.38
C GLN A 98 24.32 -22.76 3.99
N GLN A 99 23.98 -23.26 2.80
CA GLN A 99 22.59 -23.40 2.34
C GLN A 99 21.75 -24.30 3.25
N ALA A 100 22.31 -25.44 3.68
CA ALA A 100 21.63 -26.36 4.60
C ALA A 100 21.38 -25.73 5.98
N THR A 101 22.35 -24.97 6.50
CA THR A 101 22.22 -24.24 7.77
C THR A 101 21.14 -23.16 7.67
N LEU A 102 21.14 -22.34 6.61
CA LEU A 102 20.10 -21.32 6.39
C LEU A 102 18.71 -21.94 6.28
N LYS A 103 18.56 -23.06 5.58
CA LYS A 103 17.29 -23.79 5.51
C LYS A 103 16.83 -24.32 6.87
N SER A 104 17.78 -24.74 7.71
CA SER A 104 17.50 -25.21 9.08
C SER A 104 17.06 -24.05 9.98
N LEU A 105 17.70 -22.88 9.87
CA LEU A 105 17.28 -21.66 10.56
C LEU A 105 15.89 -21.21 10.11
N GLN A 106 15.59 -21.25 8.81
CA GLN A 106 14.25 -20.95 8.30
C GLN A 106 13.18 -21.85 8.92
N ALA A 107 13.44 -23.16 9.00
CA ALA A 107 12.53 -24.09 9.66
C ALA A 107 12.30 -23.74 11.14
N LYS A 108 13.35 -23.29 11.85
CA LYS A 108 13.24 -22.84 13.24
C LYS A 108 12.42 -21.56 13.39
N ILE A 109 12.57 -20.60 12.46
CA ILE A 109 11.72 -19.42 12.41
C ILE A 109 10.25 -19.80 12.19
N ASP A 110 9.99 -20.73 11.25
CA ASP A 110 8.65 -21.23 10.98
C ASP A 110 8.03 -21.94 12.20
N GLU A 111 8.81 -22.72 12.94
CA GLU A 111 8.39 -23.35 14.21
C GLU A 111 8.01 -22.32 15.29
N ALA A 112 8.63 -21.15 15.30
CA ALA A 112 8.38 -20.09 16.28
C ALA A 112 7.18 -19.18 15.91
N LYS A 113 6.60 -19.33 14.71
CA LYS A 113 5.45 -18.53 14.29
C LYS A 113 4.28 -18.68 15.26
N GLY A 114 3.72 -17.53 15.65
CA GLY A 114 2.59 -17.47 16.59
C GLY A 114 2.98 -17.61 18.07
N GLN A 115 4.27 -17.76 18.41
CA GLN A 115 4.73 -17.73 19.80
C GLN A 115 5.06 -16.29 20.22
N PRO A 116 4.26 -15.64 21.10
CA PRO A 116 4.44 -14.22 21.39
C PRO A 116 5.80 -13.89 22.02
N ALA A 117 6.29 -14.75 22.92
CA ALA A 117 7.58 -14.58 23.58
C ALA A 117 8.78 -14.62 22.63
N LEU A 118 8.61 -15.17 21.41
CA LEU A 118 9.67 -15.28 20.40
C LEU A 118 9.42 -14.37 19.19
N ALA A 119 8.34 -13.59 19.17
CA ALA A 119 7.91 -12.89 17.95
C ALA A 119 8.97 -11.90 17.43
N GLU A 120 9.51 -11.05 18.31
CA GLU A 120 10.53 -10.06 17.95
C GLU A 120 11.86 -10.73 17.58
N TYR A 121 12.32 -11.70 18.39
CA TYR A 121 13.54 -12.46 18.11
C TYR A 121 13.47 -13.22 16.78
N ALA A 122 12.35 -13.92 16.52
CA ALA A 122 12.14 -14.67 15.29
C ALA A 122 12.04 -13.76 14.07
N SER A 123 11.46 -12.57 14.20
CA SER A 123 11.44 -11.55 13.14
C SER A 123 12.85 -11.02 12.86
N SER A 124 13.62 -10.68 13.89
CA SER A 124 15.03 -10.27 13.79
C SER A 124 15.89 -11.34 13.10
N LEU A 125 15.66 -12.60 13.44
CA LEU A 125 16.31 -13.75 12.81
C LEU A 125 15.87 -13.93 11.34
N GLN A 126 14.59 -13.79 11.02
CA GLN A 126 14.05 -13.89 9.66
C GLN A 126 14.73 -12.89 8.72
N ARG A 127 14.89 -11.62 9.15
CA ARG A 127 15.54 -10.59 8.35
C ARG A 127 16.96 -10.99 7.95
N ARG A 128 17.74 -11.49 8.91
CA ARG A 128 19.14 -11.89 8.69
C ARG A 128 19.26 -13.15 7.83
N VAL A 129 18.41 -14.15 8.07
CA VAL A 129 18.37 -15.37 7.26
C VAL A 129 17.99 -15.05 5.81
N ASP A 130 16.99 -14.19 5.58
CA ASP A 130 16.59 -13.76 4.24
C ASP A 130 17.70 -13.03 3.50
N ILE A 131 18.39 -12.09 4.17
CA ILE A 131 19.50 -11.35 3.56
C ILE A 131 20.67 -12.27 3.27
N ALA A 132 21.03 -13.18 4.18
CA ALA A 132 22.10 -14.14 3.97
C ALA A 132 21.80 -15.11 2.82
N ASP A 133 20.60 -15.68 2.75
CA ASP A 133 20.16 -16.54 1.65
C ASP A 133 20.13 -15.78 0.32
N ALA A 134 19.62 -14.55 0.32
CA ALA A 134 19.60 -13.72 -0.88
C ALA A 134 21.00 -13.30 -1.34
N ALA A 135 21.93 -12.98 -0.43
CA ALA A 135 23.32 -12.69 -0.75
C ALA A 135 24.00 -13.92 -1.38
N LEU A 136 23.79 -15.11 -0.82
CA LEU A 136 24.34 -16.35 -1.36
C LEU A 136 23.79 -16.69 -2.74
N LYS A 137 22.48 -16.48 -2.96
CA LYS A 137 21.86 -16.60 -4.29
C LYS A 137 22.44 -15.59 -5.27
N THR A 138 22.67 -14.36 -4.82
CA THR A 138 23.23 -13.26 -5.63
C THR A 138 24.66 -13.55 -6.10
N LEU A 139 25.50 -14.20 -5.28
CA LEU A 139 26.84 -14.62 -5.67
C LEU A 139 26.85 -15.66 -6.80
N ASN A 140 25.81 -16.49 -6.88
CA ASN A 140 25.65 -17.55 -7.85
C ASN A 140 24.92 -17.11 -9.14
N VAL A 141 24.60 -15.82 -9.26
CA VAL A 141 23.90 -15.27 -10.41
C VAL A 141 24.76 -15.36 -11.67
N ASN A 142 24.16 -15.91 -12.73
CA ASN A 142 24.73 -15.91 -14.08
C ASN A 142 24.06 -14.82 -14.94
N ILE A 143 24.75 -13.70 -15.18
CA ILE A 143 24.24 -12.58 -16.01
C ILE A 143 23.93 -13.04 -17.43
N ALA A 144 24.70 -13.96 -18.02
CA ALA A 144 24.42 -14.42 -19.39
C ALA A 144 23.07 -15.13 -19.46
N THR A 145 22.75 -15.97 -18.46
CA THR A 145 21.44 -16.62 -18.35
C THR A 145 20.31 -15.60 -18.12
N ILE A 146 20.54 -14.57 -17.30
CA ILE A 146 19.55 -13.51 -17.05
C ILE A 146 19.30 -12.70 -18.31
N LYS A 147 20.35 -12.24 -19.01
CA LYS A 147 20.21 -11.50 -20.26
C LYS A 147 19.49 -12.31 -21.31
N ALA A 148 19.81 -13.59 -21.46
CA ALA A 148 19.08 -14.47 -22.36
C ALA A 148 17.59 -14.58 -21.98
N ALA A 149 17.26 -14.70 -20.69
CA ALA A 149 15.89 -14.74 -20.21
C ALA A 149 15.15 -13.40 -20.40
N GLN A 150 15.78 -12.27 -20.11
CA GLN A 150 15.26 -10.92 -20.34
C GLN A 150 15.00 -10.68 -21.82
N MET A 151 15.97 -10.98 -22.69
CA MET A 151 15.83 -10.90 -24.15
C MET A 151 14.65 -11.73 -24.65
N LYS A 152 14.51 -12.97 -24.17
CA LYS A 152 13.35 -13.83 -24.49
C LYS A 152 12.03 -13.25 -23.98
N ALA A 153 12.01 -12.65 -22.79
CA ALA A 153 10.82 -11.99 -22.26
C ALA A 153 10.42 -10.77 -23.11
N ARG A 154 11.40 -9.95 -23.54
CA ARG A 154 11.16 -8.83 -24.46
C ARG A 154 10.68 -9.33 -25.82
N GLN A 155 11.25 -10.41 -26.34
CA GLN A 155 10.81 -11.04 -27.59
C GLN A 155 9.33 -11.44 -27.51
N ASN A 156 8.94 -12.06 -26.40
CA ASN A 156 7.55 -12.45 -26.14
C ASN A 156 6.62 -11.23 -26.03
N GLN A 157 7.06 -10.12 -25.44
CA GLN A 157 6.29 -8.86 -25.37
C GLN A 157 6.04 -8.29 -26.77
N VAL A 158 7.07 -8.25 -27.63
CA VAL A 158 6.91 -7.82 -29.03
C VAL A 158 5.95 -8.74 -29.77
N ALA A 159 6.07 -10.06 -29.59
CA ALA A 159 5.18 -11.04 -30.22
C ALA A 159 3.72 -10.89 -29.79
N ALA A 160 3.48 -10.65 -28.50
CA ALA A 160 2.15 -10.39 -27.96
C ALA A 160 1.56 -9.08 -28.51
N ALA A 161 2.34 -7.99 -28.49
CA ALA A 161 1.91 -6.69 -29.02
C ALA A 161 1.62 -6.75 -30.54
N ALA A 162 2.47 -7.42 -31.31
CA ALA A 162 2.25 -7.63 -32.75
C ALA A 162 0.99 -8.44 -33.03
N THR A 163 0.72 -9.47 -32.21
CA THR A 163 -0.48 -10.30 -32.33
C THR A 163 -1.74 -9.54 -31.95
N ALA A 164 -1.70 -8.75 -30.87
CA ALA A 164 -2.81 -7.90 -30.47
C ALA A 164 -3.12 -6.83 -31.53
N LEU A 165 -2.09 -6.17 -32.08
CA LEU A 165 -2.25 -5.18 -33.14
C LEU A 165 -2.84 -5.81 -34.41
N LYS A 166 -2.33 -6.97 -34.84
CA LYS A 166 -2.87 -7.69 -36.00
C LYS A 166 -4.33 -8.11 -35.80
N LYS A 167 -4.70 -8.60 -34.60
CA LYS A 167 -6.10 -8.93 -34.27
C LYS A 167 -7.00 -7.70 -34.35
N TYR A 168 -6.57 -6.57 -33.79
CA TYR A 168 -7.29 -5.30 -33.86
C TYR A 168 -7.43 -4.79 -35.30
N LEU A 169 -6.37 -4.86 -36.11
CA LEU A 169 -6.43 -4.47 -37.53
C LEU A 169 -7.38 -5.39 -38.32
N GLY A 170 -7.46 -6.68 -37.97
CA GLY A 170 -8.38 -7.63 -38.57
C GLY A 170 -9.87 -7.32 -38.37
N THR A 171 -10.24 -6.46 -37.42
CA THR A 171 -11.63 -6.02 -37.24
C THR A 171 -12.00 -4.82 -38.11
N LEU A 172 -11.08 -4.31 -38.94
CA LEU A 172 -11.25 -3.08 -39.72
C LEU A 172 -11.20 -3.40 -41.22
N GLN A 173 -12.08 -2.77 -42.02
CA GLN A 173 -12.19 -3.04 -43.48
C GLN A 173 -10.87 -2.86 -44.25
N ASN A 174 -10.04 -1.86 -43.89
CA ASN A 174 -8.76 -1.58 -44.55
C ASN A 174 -7.54 -1.96 -43.69
N GLY A 175 -7.70 -2.84 -42.71
CA GLY A 175 -6.63 -3.21 -41.78
C GLY A 175 -5.44 -3.91 -42.43
N ASN A 176 -5.65 -4.64 -43.53
CA ASN A 176 -4.60 -5.40 -44.21
C ASN A 176 -3.46 -4.51 -44.75
N GLY A 177 -3.77 -3.31 -45.24
CA GLY A 177 -2.73 -2.38 -45.69
C GLY A 177 -1.77 -1.97 -44.57
N TRP A 178 -2.26 -1.87 -43.33
CA TRP A 178 -1.44 -1.62 -42.14
C TRP A 178 -0.64 -2.83 -41.69
N VAL A 179 -1.20 -4.04 -41.84
CA VAL A 179 -0.50 -5.31 -41.58
C VAL A 179 0.73 -5.43 -42.49
N ASP A 180 0.59 -5.07 -43.77
CA ASP A 180 1.67 -5.08 -44.75
C ASP A 180 2.66 -3.93 -44.54
N TYR A 181 2.17 -2.71 -44.32
CA TYR A 181 3.00 -1.53 -44.05
C TYR A 181 3.91 -1.73 -42.83
N LEU A 182 3.40 -2.35 -41.76
CA LEU A 182 4.16 -2.67 -40.56
C LEU A 182 4.81 -4.07 -40.60
N GLN A 183 4.71 -4.78 -41.72
CA GLN A 183 5.33 -6.10 -41.93
C GLN A 183 5.02 -7.09 -40.79
N LEU A 184 3.80 -7.05 -40.23
CA LEU A 184 3.47 -7.80 -39.00
C LEU A 184 3.55 -9.32 -39.20
N ASN A 185 3.29 -9.80 -40.43
CA ASN A 185 3.44 -11.22 -40.79
C ASN A 185 4.91 -11.66 -40.74
N GLN A 186 5.81 -10.82 -41.26
CA GLN A 186 7.26 -11.07 -41.20
C GLN A 186 7.75 -10.99 -39.76
N LEU A 187 7.31 -9.98 -39.01
CA LEU A 187 7.65 -9.83 -37.59
C LEU A 187 7.24 -11.06 -36.77
N GLN A 188 6.00 -11.55 -36.95
CA GLN A 188 5.54 -12.77 -36.27
C GLN A 188 6.34 -14.02 -36.68
N LYS A 189 6.84 -14.09 -37.91
CA LYS A 189 7.69 -15.19 -38.39
C LYS A 189 9.07 -15.15 -37.76
N GLU A 190 9.73 -13.99 -37.78
CA GLU A 190 11.06 -13.81 -37.18
C GLU A 190 11.04 -14.00 -35.66
N LEU A 191 9.94 -13.62 -34.99
CA LEU A 191 9.79 -13.85 -33.55
C LEU A 191 9.56 -15.32 -33.17
N LYS A 192 9.12 -16.17 -34.11
CA LYS A 192 8.91 -17.61 -33.88
C LYS A 192 10.13 -18.48 -34.18
N ASN A 193 10.99 -18.02 -35.09
CA ASN A 193 12.14 -18.80 -35.56
C ASN A 193 13.44 -18.33 -34.87
N SER A 194 14.23 -19.26 -34.34
CA SER A 194 15.52 -18.98 -33.69
C SER A 194 16.68 -18.72 -34.68
N TYR A 195 16.40 -18.42 -35.96
CA TYR A 195 17.37 -18.62 -37.05
C TYR A 195 18.33 -17.44 -37.31
N SER A 196 17.96 -16.18 -37.03
CA SER A 196 18.87 -15.04 -37.24
C SER A 196 18.54 -13.84 -36.35
N GLU A 197 19.36 -13.60 -35.33
CA GLU A 197 19.30 -12.39 -34.50
C GLU A 197 19.47 -11.11 -35.35
N VAL A 198 20.19 -11.20 -36.46
CA VAL A 198 20.46 -10.07 -37.37
C VAL A 198 19.19 -9.62 -38.10
N GLU A 199 18.43 -10.55 -38.68
CA GLU A 199 17.23 -10.23 -39.48
C GLU A 199 16.11 -9.65 -38.61
N LEU A 200 15.89 -10.21 -37.42
CA LEU A 200 14.96 -9.67 -36.45
C LEU A 200 15.36 -8.25 -36.03
N MET A 201 16.66 -8.03 -35.74
CA MET A 201 17.14 -6.71 -35.32
C MET A 201 16.99 -5.65 -36.40
N ASP A 202 17.24 -5.99 -37.66
CA ASP A 202 17.08 -5.06 -38.78
C ASP A 202 15.61 -4.72 -39.03
N LEU A 203 14.72 -5.71 -38.94
CA LEU A 203 13.28 -5.49 -39.02
C LEU A 203 12.78 -4.58 -37.88
N LEU A 204 13.21 -4.83 -36.64
CA LEU A 204 12.83 -4.01 -35.49
C LEU A 204 13.34 -2.56 -35.60
N LYS A 205 14.58 -2.36 -36.08
CA LYS A 205 15.12 -1.01 -36.34
C LYS A 205 14.32 -0.29 -37.43
N ALA A 206 13.99 -0.97 -38.53
CA ALA A 206 13.18 -0.40 -39.60
C ALA A 206 11.78 0.01 -39.09
N LEU A 207 11.14 -0.83 -38.28
CA LEU A 207 9.84 -0.52 -37.67
C LEU A 207 9.93 0.67 -36.71
N LYS A 208 10.97 0.74 -35.87
CA LYS A 208 11.23 1.91 -35.02
C LYS A 208 11.31 3.19 -35.85
N THR A 209 12.03 3.18 -36.97
CA THR A 209 12.11 4.33 -37.87
C THR A 209 10.73 4.71 -38.45
N LYS A 210 9.90 3.73 -38.83
CA LYS A 210 8.52 4.02 -39.29
C LYS A 210 7.67 4.69 -38.22
N PHE A 211 7.74 4.22 -36.96
CA PHE A 211 7.05 4.84 -35.84
C PHE A 211 7.54 6.27 -35.56
N GLN A 212 8.86 6.50 -35.59
CA GLN A 212 9.45 7.83 -35.41
C GLN A 212 9.03 8.81 -36.51
N ASN A 213 8.92 8.32 -37.75
CA ASN A 213 8.56 9.12 -38.91
C ASN A 213 7.03 9.26 -39.11
N ARG A 214 6.19 8.83 -38.17
CA ARG A 214 4.72 8.91 -38.27
C ARG A 214 4.20 10.33 -38.54
N GLY A 215 4.92 11.36 -38.07
CA GLY A 215 4.56 12.76 -38.29
C GLY A 215 4.73 13.22 -39.75
N ALA A 216 5.53 12.51 -40.55
CA ALA A 216 5.78 12.83 -41.95
C ALA A 216 4.77 12.21 -42.92
N LEU A 217 3.77 11.46 -42.43
CA LEU A 217 2.65 10.98 -43.26
C LEU A 217 1.83 12.19 -43.74
N GLU A 218 1.53 12.28 -45.04
CA GLU A 218 0.82 13.41 -45.63
C GLU A 218 -0.65 13.49 -45.14
N ASP A 219 -1.31 12.35 -44.97
CA ASP A 219 -2.72 12.24 -44.55
C ASP A 219 -2.91 12.41 -43.03
N ALA A 220 -3.75 13.36 -42.63
CA ALA A 220 -4.03 13.68 -41.23
C ALA A 220 -4.81 12.59 -40.46
N GLU A 221 -5.71 11.87 -41.11
CA GLU A 221 -6.48 10.80 -40.51
C GLU A 221 -5.63 9.54 -40.34
N GLN A 222 -4.72 9.27 -41.27
CA GLN A 222 -3.71 8.22 -41.10
C GLN A 222 -2.78 8.52 -39.91
N ARG A 223 -2.36 9.79 -39.73
CA ARG A 223 -1.58 10.22 -38.55
C ARG A 223 -2.33 9.99 -37.25
N LYS A 224 -3.62 10.33 -37.18
CA LYS A 224 -4.45 10.09 -35.99
C LYS A 224 -4.61 8.59 -35.72
N PHE A 225 -4.86 7.80 -36.75
CA PHE A 225 -5.02 6.36 -36.66
C PHE A 225 -3.75 5.66 -36.15
N PHE A 226 -2.57 6.04 -36.68
CA PHE A 226 -1.29 5.46 -36.30
C PHE A 226 -0.87 5.83 -34.85
N ASN A 227 -1.56 6.78 -34.21
CA ASN A 227 -1.33 7.20 -32.82
C ASN A 227 -2.24 6.49 -31.79
N ARG A 228 -3.08 5.54 -32.20
CA ARG A 228 -3.93 4.74 -31.28
C ARG A 228 -3.09 3.84 -30.38
N ALA A 229 -3.66 3.46 -29.23
CA ALA A 229 -2.96 2.73 -28.17
C ALA A 229 -2.26 1.45 -28.65
N GLN A 230 -2.93 0.65 -29.49
CA GLN A 230 -2.40 -0.62 -29.99
C GLN A 230 -1.11 -0.47 -30.79
N PHE A 231 -0.95 0.64 -31.52
CA PHE A 231 0.28 0.96 -32.25
C PHE A 231 1.39 1.41 -31.30
N LYS A 232 1.05 2.24 -30.31
CA LYS A 232 1.97 2.70 -29.26
C LYS A 232 2.48 1.54 -28.40
N ASP A 233 1.66 0.53 -28.14
CA ASP A 233 2.04 -0.67 -27.39
C ASP A 233 3.10 -1.50 -28.14
N LEU A 234 2.95 -1.64 -29.46
CA LEU A 234 3.95 -2.27 -30.30
C LEU A 234 5.23 -1.43 -30.36
N GLU A 235 5.13 -0.12 -30.60
CA GLU A 235 6.28 0.81 -30.60
C GLU A 235 7.06 0.72 -29.28
N LYS A 236 6.36 0.76 -28.15
CA LYS A 236 6.95 0.64 -26.80
C LYS A 236 7.69 -0.68 -26.62
N SER A 237 7.08 -1.79 -27.05
CA SER A 237 7.67 -3.13 -26.94
C SER A 237 8.92 -3.27 -27.81
N ILE A 238 8.90 -2.73 -29.05
CA ILE A 238 10.06 -2.71 -29.95
C ILE A 238 11.20 -1.89 -29.35
N ASN A 239 10.90 -0.68 -28.85
CA ASN A 239 11.90 0.17 -28.22
C ASN A 239 12.54 -0.48 -26.98
N ALA A 240 11.74 -1.19 -26.17
CA ALA A 240 12.24 -1.93 -25.02
C ALA A 240 13.16 -3.08 -25.43
N PHE A 241 12.79 -3.86 -26.46
CA PHE A 241 13.64 -4.93 -26.99
C PHE A 241 14.97 -4.39 -27.53
N LEU A 242 14.94 -3.33 -28.33
CA LEU A 242 16.15 -2.72 -28.89
C LEU A 242 17.04 -2.06 -27.82
N ALA A 243 16.47 -1.62 -26.71
CA ALA A 243 17.25 -1.12 -25.57
C ALA A 243 17.95 -2.26 -24.83
N GLU A 244 17.27 -3.39 -24.63
CA GLU A 244 17.81 -4.61 -24.00
C GLU A 244 18.90 -5.27 -24.83
N ALA A 245 18.74 -5.27 -26.16
CA ALA A 245 19.70 -5.85 -27.12
C ALA A 245 21.03 -5.09 -27.20
N LYS A 246 21.18 -3.95 -26.51
CA LYS A 246 22.46 -3.24 -26.48
C LYS A 246 23.48 -4.09 -25.71
N PRO A 247 24.75 -4.14 -26.17
CA PRO A 247 25.79 -4.86 -25.46
C PRO A 247 26.00 -4.23 -24.07
N GLY A 248 25.63 -4.96 -23.02
CA GLY A 248 25.95 -4.61 -21.63
C GLY A 248 27.14 -5.41 -21.10
N LYS A 249 27.38 -5.42 -19.79
CA LYS A 249 28.47 -6.20 -19.18
C LYS A 249 28.37 -7.69 -19.54
N THR A 250 29.45 -8.27 -20.06
CA THR A 250 29.56 -9.70 -20.42
C THR A 250 30.15 -10.55 -19.28
N GLN A 251 30.81 -9.91 -18.32
CA GLN A 251 31.37 -10.55 -17.14
C GLN A 251 31.10 -9.71 -15.89
N ILE A 252 30.92 -10.42 -14.79
CA ILE A 252 30.69 -9.85 -13.46
C ILE A 252 32.04 -9.67 -12.77
N ASN A 253 32.26 -8.51 -12.14
CA ASN A 253 33.32 -8.39 -11.16
C ASN A 253 32.87 -9.00 -9.84
N LYS A 254 33.11 -10.31 -9.66
CA LYS A 254 32.75 -11.06 -8.44
C LYS A 254 33.35 -10.44 -7.17
N GLY A 255 34.56 -9.87 -7.26
CA GLY A 255 35.21 -9.18 -6.14
C GLY A 255 34.42 -7.94 -5.71
N LYS A 256 34.02 -7.10 -6.66
CA LYS A 256 33.21 -5.91 -6.39
C LYS A 256 31.82 -6.26 -5.86
N ILE A 257 31.16 -7.29 -6.41
CA ILE A 257 29.87 -7.75 -5.86
C ILE A 257 30.01 -8.15 -4.40
N ARG A 258 31.04 -8.93 -4.09
CA ARG A 258 31.28 -9.42 -2.74
C ARG A 258 31.59 -8.29 -1.77
N GLU A 259 32.39 -7.31 -2.18
CA GLU A 259 32.64 -6.07 -1.43
C GLU A 259 31.33 -5.31 -1.15
N GLN A 260 30.48 -5.11 -2.16
CA GLN A 260 29.22 -4.38 -1.98
C GLN A 260 28.16 -5.18 -1.20
N LEU A 261 28.17 -6.51 -1.26
CA LEU A 261 27.34 -7.35 -0.40
C LEU A 261 27.79 -7.27 1.06
N ALA A 262 29.10 -7.31 1.32
CA ALA A 262 29.65 -7.13 2.66
C ALA A 262 29.27 -5.76 3.23
N ALA A 263 29.49 -4.69 2.45
CA ALA A 263 29.09 -3.34 2.84
C ALA A 263 27.58 -3.23 3.08
N LEU A 264 26.74 -3.87 2.26
CA LEU A 264 25.30 -3.88 2.49
C LEU A 264 24.94 -4.56 3.82
N VAL A 265 25.48 -5.76 4.08
CA VAL A 265 25.19 -6.52 5.30
C VAL A 265 25.68 -5.76 6.53
N GLU A 266 26.93 -5.30 6.54
CA GLU A 266 27.50 -4.52 7.65
C GLU A 266 26.65 -3.28 7.98
N ASN A 267 26.26 -2.50 6.98
CA ASN A 267 25.45 -1.30 7.20
C ASN A 267 24.00 -1.64 7.61
N LEU A 268 23.43 -2.77 7.19
CA LEU A 268 22.13 -3.21 7.70
C LEU A 268 22.23 -3.65 9.17
N GLU A 269 23.28 -4.35 9.57
CA GLU A 269 23.49 -4.74 10.97
C GLU A 269 23.69 -3.52 11.88
N GLU A 270 24.53 -2.57 11.46
CA GLU A 270 24.71 -1.30 12.18
C GLU A 270 23.41 -0.49 12.27
N TYR A 271 22.59 -0.52 11.21
CA TYR A 271 21.26 0.09 11.22
C TYR A 271 20.31 -0.59 12.20
N GLU A 272 20.28 -1.92 12.29
CA GLU A 272 19.42 -2.67 13.24
C GLU A 272 19.73 -2.28 14.69
N VAL A 273 21.00 -2.10 15.03
CA VAL A 273 21.44 -1.71 16.37
C VAL A 273 21.10 -0.25 16.65
N THR A 274 21.55 0.65 15.79
CA THR A 274 21.58 2.10 16.06
C THR A 274 20.37 2.87 15.55
N GLN A 275 19.66 2.34 14.55
CA GLN A 275 18.66 3.04 13.76
C GLN A 275 19.17 4.37 13.17
N ASN A 276 20.47 4.47 12.88
CA ASN A 276 21.08 5.70 12.37
C ASN A 276 20.90 5.85 10.85
N SER A 277 20.55 7.06 10.39
CA SER A 277 20.29 7.35 8.97
C SER A 277 21.53 7.20 8.09
N LYS A 278 22.74 7.37 8.63
CA LYS A 278 24.01 7.13 7.92
C LYS A 278 24.10 5.70 7.39
N TYR A 279 23.80 4.71 8.23
CA TYR A 279 23.90 3.31 7.86
C TYR A 279 22.79 2.89 6.90
N ALA A 280 21.58 3.46 7.05
CA ALA A 280 20.53 3.35 6.03
C ALA A 280 21.03 3.85 4.66
N PHE A 281 21.67 5.02 4.63
CA PHE A 281 22.20 5.62 3.40
C PHE A 281 23.29 4.77 2.76
N GLU A 282 24.28 4.31 3.53
CA GLU A 282 25.38 3.50 3.02
C GLU A 282 24.89 2.10 2.56
N ALA A 283 23.93 1.49 3.26
CA ALA A 283 23.25 0.27 2.79
C ALA A 283 22.54 0.49 1.45
N ARG A 284 21.80 1.60 1.32
CA ARG A 284 21.12 1.98 0.08
C ARG A 284 22.08 2.22 -1.08
N LYS A 285 23.22 2.86 -0.80
CA LYS A 285 24.31 3.09 -1.76
C LYS A 285 24.95 1.78 -2.22
N ALA A 286 25.29 0.87 -1.30
CA ALA A 286 25.81 -0.46 -1.62
C ALA A 286 24.82 -1.24 -2.51
N TYR A 287 23.53 -1.21 -2.18
CA TYR A 287 22.47 -1.81 -2.99
C TYR A 287 22.33 -1.18 -4.38
N ALA A 288 22.49 0.15 -4.50
CA ALA A 288 22.48 0.83 -5.80
C ALA A 288 23.67 0.40 -6.68
N LEU A 289 24.87 0.27 -6.10
CA LEU A 289 26.06 -0.21 -6.78
C LEU A 289 25.92 -1.68 -7.22
N LEU A 290 25.32 -2.54 -6.39
CA LEU A 290 24.99 -3.92 -6.77
C LEU A 290 24.03 -3.98 -7.97
N ARG A 291 23.04 -3.09 -8.00
CA ARG A 291 22.08 -3.02 -9.11
C ARG A 291 22.76 -2.65 -10.43
N GLU A 292 23.72 -1.74 -10.38
CA GLU A 292 24.53 -1.35 -11.54
C GLU A 292 25.43 -2.49 -12.02
N GLU A 293 25.99 -3.29 -11.11
CA GLU A 293 26.84 -4.43 -11.48
C GLU A 293 26.05 -5.62 -12.05
N LEU A 294 24.82 -5.86 -11.57
CA LEU A 294 24.08 -7.09 -11.89
C LEU A 294 23.01 -6.95 -12.98
N GLU A 295 22.75 -5.75 -13.52
CA GLU A 295 21.86 -5.48 -14.67
C GLU A 295 20.51 -6.28 -14.67
N GLY A 296 19.91 -6.49 -13.49
CA GLY A 296 18.64 -7.23 -13.32
C GLY A 296 18.76 -8.59 -12.62
N GLY A 297 19.96 -9.05 -12.28
CA GLY A 297 20.19 -10.26 -11.48
C GLY A 297 19.99 -10.10 -9.97
N LEU A 298 19.55 -8.92 -9.51
CA LEU A 298 19.42 -8.58 -8.11
C LEU A 298 18.06 -8.97 -7.52
N GLU A 299 17.26 -9.79 -8.21
CA GLU A 299 15.90 -10.13 -7.78
C GLU A 299 15.88 -10.76 -6.36
N PRO A 300 16.70 -11.79 -6.04
CA PRO A 300 16.64 -12.42 -4.73
C PRO A 300 16.88 -11.42 -3.60
N LEU A 301 17.91 -10.57 -3.76
CA LEU A 301 18.25 -9.51 -2.80
C LEU A 301 17.20 -8.41 -2.76
N THR A 302 16.64 -8.02 -3.91
CA THR A 302 15.57 -7.03 -3.98
C THR A 302 14.32 -7.51 -3.26
N THR A 303 13.99 -8.80 -3.37
CA THR A 303 12.84 -9.40 -2.70
C THR A 303 13.08 -9.50 -1.19
N ALA A 304 14.25 -9.97 -0.74
CA ALA A 304 14.62 -9.97 0.68
C ALA A 304 14.58 -8.56 1.28
N LEU A 305 15.18 -7.57 0.61
CA LEU A 305 15.13 -6.18 1.06
C LEU A 305 13.71 -5.62 1.03
N ARG A 306 12.87 -5.95 0.04
CA ARG A 306 11.47 -5.49 -0.01
C ARG A 306 10.64 -6.01 1.16
N ASN A 307 10.88 -7.24 1.58
CA ASN A 307 10.14 -7.86 2.68
C ASN A 307 10.58 -7.30 4.05
N ASN A 308 11.87 -6.98 4.19
CA ASN A 308 12.49 -6.72 5.49
C ASN A 308 12.95 -5.28 5.74
N TYR A 309 13.23 -4.50 4.69
CA TYR A 309 13.79 -3.15 4.82
C TYR A 309 13.18 -2.10 3.89
N PHE A 310 12.44 -2.48 2.85
CA PHE A 310 11.74 -1.57 1.94
C PHE A 310 10.22 -1.80 1.95
N ASN A 311 9.68 -2.38 3.01
CA ASN A 311 8.24 -2.67 3.09
C ASN A 311 7.41 -1.41 3.37
N TYR A 312 6.10 -1.51 3.27
CA TYR A 312 5.17 -0.45 3.70
C TYR A 312 5.33 -0.18 5.19
N ASN A 313 5.50 1.09 5.57
CA ASN A 313 5.75 1.54 6.95
C ASN A 313 4.53 2.26 7.59
N LEU A 314 3.44 2.40 6.84
CA LEU A 314 2.11 2.72 7.35
C LEU A 314 1.11 1.68 6.84
N ARG A 315 0.31 1.12 7.73
CA ARG A 315 -0.78 0.21 7.37
C ARG A 315 -2.04 0.62 8.12
N VAL A 316 -3.16 0.67 7.41
CA VAL A 316 -4.48 0.92 7.95
C VAL A 316 -5.37 -0.21 7.49
N MET A 317 -6.03 -0.85 8.45
CA MET A 317 -7.08 -1.82 8.19
C MET A 317 -8.37 -1.28 8.80
N VAL A 318 -9.45 -1.31 8.03
CA VAL A 318 -10.77 -0.81 8.46
C VAL A 318 -11.77 -1.93 8.31
N ALA A 319 -12.41 -2.34 9.39
CA ALA A 319 -13.47 -3.34 9.35
C ALA A 319 -14.80 -2.74 8.86
N GLU A 320 -15.60 -3.55 8.19
CA GLU A 320 -16.90 -3.15 7.67
C GLU A 320 -17.85 -2.74 8.79
N ASP A 321 -17.95 -3.52 9.87
CA ASP A 321 -18.85 -3.21 10.99
C ASP A 321 -18.51 -1.87 11.64
N PHE A 322 -17.21 -1.53 11.72
CA PHE A 322 -16.78 -0.22 12.19
C PHE A 322 -17.33 0.89 11.29
N MET A 323 -17.21 0.74 9.97
CA MET A 323 -17.68 1.74 9.00
C MET A 323 -19.21 1.81 8.94
N ASN A 324 -19.90 0.68 9.01
CA ASN A 324 -21.35 0.62 9.11
C ASN A 324 -21.84 1.39 10.34
N ARG A 325 -21.21 1.23 11.51
CA ARG A 325 -21.58 2.02 12.70
C ARG A 325 -21.32 3.52 12.53
N LEU A 326 -20.30 3.91 11.77
CA LEU A 326 -19.96 5.31 11.53
C LEU A 326 -20.92 5.98 10.53
N ILE A 327 -21.27 5.28 9.45
CA ILE A 327 -22.04 5.81 8.32
C ILE A 327 -23.55 5.61 8.52
N LYS A 328 -23.98 4.53 9.20
CA LYS A 328 -25.40 4.16 9.34
C LYS A 328 -26.24 5.34 9.75
N ASP A 329 -27.03 5.83 8.81
CA ASP A 329 -27.93 6.95 9.00
C ASP A 329 -29.34 6.49 8.70
N SER A 330 -30.30 7.00 9.48
CA SER A 330 -31.71 6.74 9.23
C SER A 330 -32.49 8.04 9.24
N THR A 331 -33.18 8.29 8.14
CA THR A 331 -34.01 9.47 7.93
C THR A 331 -35.46 9.02 7.74
N CYS A 332 -36.39 9.83 8.23
CA CYS A 332 -37.81 9.63 8.00
C CYS A 332 -38.38 10.93 7.41
N GLU A 333 -38.95 10.81 6.22
CA GLU A 333 -39.51 11.93 5.47
C GLU A 333 -40.99 11.74 5.26
N THR A 334 -41.77 12.80 5.45
CA THR A 334 -43.21 12.79 5.20
C THR A 334 -43.55 13.72 4.05
N GLY A 335 -44.61 13.39 3.32
CA GLY A 335 -45.07 14.24 2.23
C GLY A 335 -46.43 13.82 1.67
N PRO A 336 -47.05 14.68 0.86
CA PRO A 336 -48.29 14.35 0.19
C PRO A 336 -48.07 13.32 -0.93
N VAL A 337 -49.12 12.57 -1.24
CA VAL A 337 -49.26 11.76 -2.46
C VAL A 337 -50.30 12.44 -3.33
N VAL A 338 -49.94 12.77 -4.57
CA VAL A 338 -50.87 13.25 -5.60
C VAL A 338 -50.49 12.57 -6.91
N ASP A 339 -51.35 11.69 -7.41
CA ASP A 339 -51.09 10.92 -8.64
C ASP A 339 -52.40 10.59 -9.38
N CYS A 340 -52.27 10.09 -10.60
CA CYS A 340 -53.36 9.49 -11.35
C CYS A 340 -52.98 8.05 -11.70
N ILE A 341 -53.66 7.07 -11.09
CA ILE A 341 -53.35 5.64 -11.22
C ILE A 341 -54.56 4.92 -11.78
N LEU A 342 -54.41 4.28 -12.96
CA LEU A 342 -55.48 3.53 -13.63
C LEU A 342 -56.80 4.32 -13.79
N GLY A 343 -56.70 5.63 -14.02
CA GLY A 343 -57.85 6.54 -14.17
C GLY A 343 -58.48 7.02 -12.86
N ALA A 344 -57.96 6.61 -11.70
CA ALA A 344 -58.33 7.15 -10.40
C ALA A 344 -57.42 8.32 -10.03
N TYR A 345 -58.02 9.42 -9.56
CA TYR A 345 -57.27 10.53 -8.96
C TYR A 345 -56.94 10.16 -7.52
N VAL A 346 -55.65 9.97 -7.22
CA VAL A 346 -55.15 9.46 -5.95
C VAL A 346 -54.54 10.60 -5.13
N THR A 347 -55.07 10.83 -3.94
CA THR A 347 -54.53 11.80 -2.97
C THR A 347 -54.30 11.16 -1.61
N GLY A 348 -53.32 11.63 -0.86
CA GLY A 348 -53.03 11.08 0.46
C GLY A 348 -51.74 11.59 1.07
N ASN A 349 -51.24 10.88 2.07
CA ASN A 349 -49.97 11.15 2.71
C ASN A 349 -49.09 9.89 2.71
N GLN A 350 -47.78 10.09 2.78
CA GLN A 350 -46.81 9.01 2.90
C GLN A 350 -45.70 9.39 3.87
N ALA A 351 -45.12 8.37 4.49
CA ALA A 351 -43.91 8.47 5.29
C ALA A 351 -42.89 7.45 4.76
N THR A 352 -41.71 7.91 4.38
CA THR A 352 -40.60 7.08 3.91
C THR A 352 -39.48 7.07 4.92
N THR A 353 -39.15 5.90 5.44
CA THR A 353 -37.98 5.69 6.29
C THR A 353 -36.89 5.03 5.45
N THR A 354 -35.71 5.62 5.47
CA THR A 354 -34.54 5.15 4.72
C THR A 354 -33.40 4.89 5.68
N GLU A 355 -32.62 3.85 5.40
CA GLU A 355 -31.39 3.49 6.08
C GLU A 355 -30.28 3.31 5.05
N VAL A 356 -29.14 3.96 5.27
CA VAL A 356 -27.95 3.84 4.42
C VAL A 356 -26.87 3.07 5.17
N GLY A 357 -26.24 2.11 4.51
CA GLY A 357 -25.11 1.34 5.02
C GLY A 357 -23.95 1.27 4.02
N VAL A 358 -22.96 0.44 4.33
CA VAL A 358 -21.84 0.10 3.46
C VAL A 358 -21.65 -1.41 3.41
N ASP A 359 -21.24 -1.91 2.25
CA ASP A 359 -20.94 -3.32 1.99
C ASP A 359 -19.60 -3.39 1.24
N PHE A 360 -18.58 -4.04 1.80
CA PHE A 360 -17.27 -4.12 1.17
C PHE A 360 -17.23 -5.21 0.10
N GLN A 361 -16.48 -4.94 -0.97
CA GLN A 361 -16.38 -5.84 -2.11
C GLN A 361 -14.92 -6.26 -2.33
N PRO A 362 -14.62 -7.54 -2.59
CA PRO A 362 -13.25 -7.99 -2.82
C PRO A 362 -12.55 -7.28 -4.00
N SER A 363 -11.30 -6.87 -3.78
CA SER A 363 -10.39 -6.34 -4.80
C SER A 363 -8.93 -6.37 -4.32
N ASP A 364 -8.03 -6.84 -5.17
CA ASP A 364 -6.58 -6.89 -4.88
C ASP A 364 -5.83 -5.59 -5.22
N ALA A 365 -6.49 -4.61 -5.84
CA ALA A 365 -5.83 -3.43 -6.39
C ALA A 365 -6.47 -2.09 -6.01
N THR A 366 -7.71 -2.11 -5.53
CA THR A 366 -8.49 -0.92 -5.20
C THR A 366 -9.28 -1.15 -3.92
N LEU A 367 -9.77 -0.07 -3.31
CA LEU A 367 -10.81 -0.19 -2.28
C LEU A 367 -12.15 -0.21 -3.00
N ARG A 368 -12.89 -1.30 -2.90
CA ARG A 368 -14.25 -1.43 -3.44
C ARG A 368 -15.26 -1.62 -2.32
N PHE A 369 -16.36 -0.89 -2.42
CA PHE A 369 -17.49 -1.01 -1.52
C PHE A 369 -18.74 -0.45 -2.19
N ALA A 370 -19.90 -0.94 -1.80
CA ALA A 370 -21.19 -0.38 -2.18
C ALA A 370 -21.77 0.41 -1.01
N LEU A 371 -22.35 1.58 -1.28
CA LEU A 371 -23.31 2.16 -0.34
C LEU A 371 -24.64 1.47 -0.54
N THR A 372 -25.15 0.85 0.52
CA THR A 372 -26.42 0.13 0.49
C THR A 372 -27.53 1.05 0.95
N LEU A 373 -28.70 0.88 0.34
CA LEU A 373 -29.91 1.62 0.62
C LEU A 373 -30.99 0.61 0.98
N ASN A 374 -31.63 0.78 2.14
CA ASN A 374 -32.79 0.00 2.55
C ASN A 374 -33.87 0.96 3.04
N GLY A 375 -35.14 0.70 2.76
CA GLY A 375 -36.19 1.56 3.25
C GLY A 375 -37.60 1.04 3.11
N VAL A 376 -38.51 1.75 3.76
CA VAL A 376 -39.93 1.45 3.81
C VAL A 376 -40.72 2.73 3.57
N THR A 377 -41.65 2.69 2.63
CA THR A 377 -42.65 3.74 2.42
C THR A 377 -44.01 3.23 2.87
N ASN A 378 -44.56 3.87 3.90
CA ASN A 378 -45.95 3.69 4.30
C ASN A 378 -46.80 4.80 3.69
N SER A 379 -47.98 4.47 3.17
CA SER A 379 -48.89 5.46 2.61
C SER A 379 -50.34 5.21 3.00
N GLU A 380 -51.08 6.30 3.11
CA GLU A 380 -52.54 6.30 3.27
C GLU A 380 -53.10 7.16 2.16
N THR A 381 -53.85 6.53 1.25
CA THR A 381 -54.33 7.19 0.02
C THR A 381 -55.81 6.94 -0.22
N SER A 382 -56.45 7.88 -0.90
CA SER A 382 -57.80 7.77 -1.42
C SER A 382 -57.77 7.92 -2.94
N GLY A 383 -58.22 6.90 -3.66
CA GLY A 383 -58.34 6.90 -5.12
C GLY A 383 -59.78 7.13 -5.54
N GLN A 384 -60.05 8.25 -6.21
CA GLN A 384 -61.40 8.63 -6.64
C GLN A 384 -61.61 8.38 -8.12
N THR A 385 -62.72 7.71 -8.45
CA THR A 385 -63.23 7.53 -9.82
C THR A 385 -64.67 8.04 -9.92
N SER A 386 -65.23 8.04 -11.13
CA SER A 386 -66.65 8.38 -11.33
C SER A 386 -67.62 7.39 -10.66
N GLN A 387 -67.16 6.21 -10.24
CA GLN A 387 -68.00 5.12 -9.73
C GLN A 387 -67.80 4.86 -8.23
N ALA A 388 -66.57 5.00 -7.71
CA ALA A 388 -66.22 4.73 -6.32
C ALA A 388 -64.98 5.51 -5.85
N THR A 389 -64.89 5.69 -4.53
CA THR A 389 -63.69 6.11 -3.80
C THR A 389 -63.13 4.91 -3.05
N ILE A 390 -61.87 4.58 -3.27
CA ILE A 390 -61.17 3.48 -2.61
C ILE A 390 -60.16 4.06 -1.62
N TYR A 391 -60.15 3.57 -0.39
CA TYR A 391 -59.14 3.90 0.61
C TYR A 391 -58.12 2.77 0.69
N THR A 392 -56.85 3.10 0.52
CA THR A 392 -55.74 2.15 0.43
C THR A 392 -54.66 2.52 1.44
N SER A 393 -54.21 1.51 2.18
CA SER A 393 -52.98 1.58 2.96
C SER A 393 -51.87 0.83 2.21
N GLY A 394 -50.78 1.52 1.91
CA GLY A 394 -49.63 0.96 1.21
C GLY A 394 -48.45 0.72 2.16
N HIS A 395 -47.81 -0.44 2.03
CA HIS A 395 -46.55 -0.78 2.69
C HIS A 395 -45.55 -1.27 1.65
N HIS A 396 -44.66 -0.38 1.23
CA HIS A 396 -43.68 -0.64 0.19
C HIS A 396 -42.30 -0.76 0.79
N GLN A 397 -41.59 -1.83 0.47
CA GLN A 397 -40.20 -2.01 0.85
C GLN A 397 -39.32 -1.75 -0.38
N PHE A 398 -38.19 -1.09 -0.21
CA PHE A 398 -37.23 -0.90 -1.29
C PHE A 398 -35.81 -1.10 -0.79
N TRP A 399 -34.95 -1.52 -1.71
CA TRP A 399 -33.53 -1.66 -1.46
C TRP A 399 -32.75 -1.31 -2.73
N GLY A 400 -31.49 -0.96 -2.57
CA GLY A 400 -30.64 -0.55 -3.67
C GLY A 400 -29.19 -0.44 -3.25
N ALA A 401 -28.33 -0.17 -4.23
CA ALA A 401 -26.93 0.09 -3.95
C ALA A 401 -26.30 0.99 -5.02
N LYS A 402 -25.18 1.60 -4.62
CA LYS A 402 -24.29 2.34 -5.51
C LYS A 402 -22.85 1.89 -5.26
N ASP A 403 -22.24 1.31 -6.30
CA ASP A 403 -20.87 0.82 -6.24
C ASP A 403 -19.88 1.98 -6.29
N ILE A 404 -18.88 1.91 -5.40
CA ILE A 404 -17.81 2.89 -5.25
C ILE A 404 -16.47 2.16 -5.34
N ASN A 405 -15.55 2.76 -6.08
CA ASN A 405 -14.18 2.26 -6.23
C ASN A 405 -13.19 3.40 -6.00
N PHE A 406 -12.16 3.15 -5.20
CA PHE A 406 -11.07 4.09 -4.95
C PHE A 406 -9.71 3.49 -5.33
N ASN A 407 -8.98 4.20 -6.18
CA ASN A 407 -7.67 3.75 -6.69
C ASN A 407 -6.47 4.36 -5.94
N GLY A 408 -6.72 5.16 -4.90
CA GLY A 408 -5.69 5.89 -4.17
C GLY A 408 -5.65 7.40 -4.43
N ASP A 409 -6.25 7.85 -5.54
CA ASP A 409 -6.30 9.27 -5.90
C ASP A 409 -7.73 9.75 -6.17
N LEU A 410 -8.57 8.89 -6.76
CA LEU A 410 -9.93 9.22 -7.17
C LEU A 410 -10.92 8.13 -6.75
N PHE A 411 -12.03 8.55 -6.18
CA PHE A 411 -13.26 7.79 -6.03
C PHE A 411 -14.07 7.89 -7.32
N THR A 412 -14.45 6.74 -7.85
CA THR A 412 -15.32 6.59 -9.03
C THR A 412 -16.56 5.81 -8.63
N THR A 413 -17.72 6.20 -9.17
CA THR A 413 -19.01 5.57 -8.90
C THR A 413 -19.61 4.97 -10.17
N GLN A 414 -20.52 4.02 -10.00
CA GLN A 414 -21.47 3.61 -11.04
C GLN A 414 -22.87 4.15 -10.72
N PRO A 415 -23.80 4.25 -11.69
CA PRO A 415 -25.17 4.65 -11.41
C PRO A 415 -25.82 3.74 -10.36
N ALA A 416 -26.57 4.32 -9.42
CA ALA A 416 -27.32 3.56 -8.44
C ALA A 416 -28.43 2.73 -9.09
N TRP A 417 -28.74 1.58 -8.48
CA TRP A 417 -29.93 0.79 -8.76
C TRP A 417 -30.82 0.70 -7.53
N VAL A 418 -32.14 0.60 -7.74
CA VAL A 418 -33.15 0.47 -6.68
C VAL A 418 -34.25 -0.45 -7.16
N ASP A 419 -34.59 -1.43 -6.33
CA ASP A 419 -35.76 -2.28 -6.48
C ASP A 419 -36.77 -2.05 -5.38
N VAL A 420 -38.04 -2.31 -5.71
CA VAL A 420 -39.18 -2.02 -4.85
C VAL A 420 -40.14 -3.19 -4.86
N GLN A 421 -40.49 -3.65 -3.67
CA GLN A 421 -41.61 -4.53 -3.42
C GLN A 421 -42.78 -3.72 -2.89
N ALA A 422 -43.80 -3.52 -3.72
CA ALA A 422 -44.99 -2.78 -3.33
C ALA A 422 -46.09 -3.73 -2.83
N ASN A 423 -46.68 -3.43 -1.67
CA ASN A 423 -47.87 -4.13 -1.17
C ASN A 423 -48.96 -3.12 -0.85
N ASN A 424 -50.14 -3.29 -1.44
CA ASN A 424 -51.29 -2.43 -1.21
C ASN A 424 -52.44 -3.21 -0.54
N THR A 425 -53.01 -2.64 0.51
CA THR A 425 -54.19 -3.19 1.19
C THR A 425 -55.35 -2.22 1.08
N THR A 426 -56.47 -2.67 0.52
CA THR A 426 -57.70 -1.88 0.53
C THR A 426 -58.32 -1.91 1.92
N VAL A 427 -58.41 -0.74 2.56
CA VAL A 427 -58.94 -0.60 3.92
C VAL A 427 -60.38 -0.08 3.95
N GLY A 428 -60.88 0.44 2.83
CA GLY A 428 -62.25 0.93 2.71
C GLY A 428 -62.67 1.20 1.27
N ALA A 429 -63.98 1.24 1.03
CA ALA A 429 -64.56 1.68 -0.23
C ALA A 429 -65.88 2.43 0.02
N SER A 430 -66.05 3.57 -0.65
CA SER A 430 -67.27 4.36 -0.68
C SER A 430 -67.81 4.41 -2.11
N THR A 431 -69.11 4.18 -2.31
CA THR A 431 -69.71 4.18 -3.65
C THR A 431 -70.91 5.12 -3.74
N LYS A 432 -71.31 5.48 -4.96
CA LYS A 432 -72.55 6.27 -5.18
C LYS A 432 -73.83 5.52 -4.74
N LEU A 433 -73.75 4.20 -4.55
CA LEU A 433 -74.86 3.35 -4.08
C LEU A 433 -74.98 3.33 -2.55
N ASP A 434 -74.03 3.92 -1.82
CA ASP A 434 -74.03 3.93 -0.36
C ASP A 434 -75.22 4.70 0.24
N GLY A 435 -75.83 5.62 -0.52
CA GLY A 435 -77.06 6.32 -0.16
C GLY A 435 -78.35 5.49 -0.32
N ILE A 436 -78.26 4.24 -0.81
CA ILE A 436 -79.39 3.34 -1.02
C ILE A 436 -79.25 2.13 -0.08
N PRO A 437 -80.06 2.02 1.01
CA PRO A 437 -79.86 1.04 2.09
C PRO A 437 -79.77 -0.43 1.65
N LEU A 438 -80.44 -0.80 0.55
CA LEU A 438 -80.45 -2.17 0.02
C LEU A 438 -79.32 -2.45 -1.01
N LEU A 439 -78.64 -1.42 -1.53
CA LEU A 439 -77.62 -1.55 -2.58
C LEU A 439 -76.20 -1.14 -2.13
N ALA A 440 -76.07 -0.50 -0.97
CA ALA A 440 -74.80 -0.06 -0.39
C ALA A 440 -73.77 -1.19 -0.28
N GLY A 441 -74.18 -2.37 0.21
CA GLY A 441 -73.28 -3.54 0.35
C GLY A 441 -72.84 -4.15 -0.99
N LEU A 442 -73.68 -4.10 -2.02
CA LEU A 442 -73.37 -4.62 -3.35
C LEU A 442 -72.37 -3.72 -4.07
N GLY A 443 -72.56 -2.40 -4.02
CA GLY A 443 -71.63 -1.42 -4.59
C GLY A 443 -70.23 -1.56 -4.00
N ARG A 444 -70.12 -1.64 -2.67
CA ARG A 444 -68.83 -1.85 -1.99
C ARG A 444 -68.18 -3.19 -2.36
N LYS A 445 -68.94 -4.29 -2.42
CA LYS A 445 -68.41 -5.61 -2.81
C LYS A 445 -67.88 -5.65 -4.25
N MET A 446 -68.56 -4.98 -5.18
CA MET A 446 -68.08 -4.82 -6.56
C MET A 446 -66.82 -3.97 -6.63
N ALA A 447 -66.76 -2.88 -5.86
CA ALA A 447 -65.58 -2.04 -5.74
C ALA A 447 -64.37 -2.83 -5.22
N TYR A 448 -64.51 -3.57 -4.12
CA TYR A 448 -63.45 -4.45 -3.59
C TYR A 448 -62.96 -5.48 -4.62
N ARG A 449 -63.90 -6.18 -5.28
CA ARG A 449 -63.54 -7.18 -6.30
C ARG A 449 -62.73 -6.54 -7.44
N ARG A 450 -63.18 -5.39 -7.93
CA ARG A 450 -62.50 -4.69 -9.03
C ARG A 450 -61.12 -4.17 -8.61
N THR A 451 -60.98 -3.71 -7.37
CA THR A 451 -59.69 -3.31 -6.82
C THR A 451 -58.73 -4.49 -6.69
N GLU A 452 -59.19 -5.65 -6.23
CA GLU A 452 -58.37 -6.86 -6.17
C GLU A 452 -57.91 -7.34 -7.55
N GLU A 453 -58.78 -7.25 -8.57
CA GLU A 453 -58.42 -7.57 -9.96
C GLU A 453 -57.31 -6.66 -10.51
N LEU A 454 -57.32 -5.37 -10.13
CA LEU A 454 -56.35 -4.37 -10.59
C LEU A 454 -55.12 -4.24 -9.69
N ARG A 455 -55.07 -4.96 -8.56
CA ARG A 455 -54.00 -4.82 -7.57
C ARG A 455 -52.60 -5.03 -8.17
N PRO A 456 -52.33 -6.06 -9.01
CA PRO A 456 -50.98 -6.27 -9.57
C PRO A 456 -50.49 -5.10 -10.43
N GLU A 457 -51.38 -4.50 -11.23
CA GLU A 457 -51.05 -3.33 -12.06
C GLU A 457 -50.82 -2.09 -11.19
N ALA A 458 -51.67 -1.88 -10.17
CA ALA A 458 -51.52 -0.77 -9.22
C ALA A 458 -50.22 -0.89 -8.41
N GLU A 459 -49.84 -2.10 -7.99
CA GLU A 459 -48.59 -2.37 -7.29
C GLU A 459 -47.36 -2.15 -8.19
N ALA A 460 -47.42 -2.55 -9.46
CA ALA A 460 -46.36 -2.27 -10.42
C ALA A 460 -46.15 -0.77 -10.63
N ILE A 461 -47.25 0.01 -10.75
CA ILE A 461 -47.19 1.47 -10.84
C ILE A 461 -46.62 2.07 -9.54
N ALA A 462 -47.09 1.63 -8.37
CA ALA A 462 -46.58 2.10 -7.08
C ALA A 462 -45.09 1.82 -6.92
N ALA A 463 -44.63 0.61 -7.28
CA ALA A 463 -43.22 0.24 -7.27
C ALA A 463 -42.39 1.14 -8.20
N GLN A 464 -42.88 1.42 -9.41
CA GLN A 464 -42.24 2.35 -10.32
C GLN A 464 -42.15 3.76 -9.75
N ARG A 465 -43.23 4.29 -9.15
CA ARG A 465 -43.24 5.63 -8.55
C ARG A 465 -42.27 5.78 -7.39
N VAL A 466 -42.19 4.77 -6.53
CA VAL A 466 -41.20 4.74 -5.43
C VAL A 466 -39.79 4.72 -6.02
N ARG A 467 -39.52 3.85 -7.00
CA ARG A 467 -38.22 3.76 -7.67
C ARG A 467 -37.79 5.08 -8.32
N ASP A 468 -38.69 5.70 -9.09
CA ASP A 468 -38.41 6.94 -9.83
C ASP A 468 -38.16 8.14 -8.91
N ARG A 469 -38.67 8.08 -7.67
CA ARG A 469 -38.39 9.09 -6.64
C ARG A 469 -37.09 8.82 -5.89
N VAL A 470 -36.88 7.57 -5.47
CA VAL A 470 -35.79 7.20 -4.56
C VAL A 470 -34.45 7.10 -5.29
N ARG A 471 -34.41 6.46 -6.47
CA ARG A 471 -33.16 6.20 -7.19
C ARG A 471 -32.39 7.48 -7.55
N PRO A 472 -32.98 8.49 -8.23
CA PRO A 472 -32.22 9.66 -8.65
C PRO A 472 -31.66 10.44 -7.46
N ARG A 473 -32.46 10.58 -6.40
CA ARG A 473 -32.05 11.28 -5.19
C ARG A 473 -30.87 10.59 -4.49
N PHE A 474 -30.95 9.27 -4.32
CA PHE A 474 -29.84 8.50 -3.76
C PHE A 474 -28.59 8.61 -4.63
N ASP A 475 -28.73 8.56 -5.95
CA ASP A 475 -27.63 8.68 -6.90
C ASP A 475 -26.92 10.05 -6.79
N GLU A 476 -27.70 11.14 -6.80
CA GLU A 476 -27.22 12.53 -6.71
C GLU A 476 -26.54 12.83 -5.37
N GLU A 477 -27.17 12.46 -4.24
CA GLU A 477 -26.61 12.70 -2.91
C GLU A 477 -25.25 11.98 -2.72
N VAL A 478 -25.11 10.77 -3.27
CA VAL A 478 -23.83 10.04 -3.23
C VAL A 478 -22.79 10.72 -4.12
N ASP A 479 -23.13 11.14 -5.34
CA ASP A 479 -22.17 11.78 -6.24
C ASP A 479 -21.66 13.12 -5.72
N GLU A 480 -22.51 13.91 -5.05
CA GLU A 480 -22.09 15.13 -4.39
C GLU A 480 -21.07 14.87 -3.28
N ARG A 481 -21.31 13.86 -2.43
CA ARG A 481 -20.38 13.46 -1.36
C ARG A 481 -19.07 12.94 -1.92
N ILE A 482 -19.11 12.17 -3.01
CA ILE A 482 -17.92 11.65 -3.68
C ILE A 482 -17.12 12.76 -4.36
N THR A 483 -17.77 13.76 -4.93
CA THR A 483 -17.10 14.94 -5.48
C THR A 483 -16.31 15.67 -4.39
N LYS A 484 -16.93 15.93 -3.23
CA LYS A 484 -16.23 16.51 -2.06
C LYS A 484 -15.07 15.63 -1.58
N ALA A 485 -15.26 14.31 -1.53
CA ALA A 485 -14.21 13.37 -1.13
C ALA A 485 -13.00 13.41 -2.09
N ASN A 486 -13.25 13.54 -3.40
CA ASN A 486 -12.22 13.68 -4.42
C ASN A 486 -11.42 14.98 -4.29
N GLU A 487 -12.09 16.09 -3.96
CA GLU A 487 -11.40 17.36 -3.66
C GLU A 487 -10.53 17.26 -2.40
N GLU A 488 -11.07 16.69 -1.32
CA GLU A 488 -10.36 16.57 -0.06
C GLU A 488 -9.16 15.62 -0.13
N VAL A 489 -9.32 14.42 -0.71
CA VAL A 489 -8.27 13.41 -0.79
C VAL A 489 -7.31 13.69 -1.95
N GLY A 490 -7.84 13.73 -3.17
CA GLY A 490 -7.06 13.78 -4.41
C GLY A 490 -6.34 15.11 -4.59
N GLN A 491 -6.97 16.23 -4.19
CA GLN A 491 -6.38 17.56 -4.38
C GLN A 491 -5.73 18.11 -3.11
N LYS A 492 -6.45 18.19 -1.99
CA LYS A 492 -5.95 18.90 -0.80
C LYS A 492 -4.99 18.05 0.04
N PHE A 493 -5.38 16.84 0.43
CA PHE A 493 -4.55 15.98 1.29
C PHE A 493 -3.28 15.51 0.58
N ASN A 494 -3.41 14.97 -0.64
CA ASN A 494 -2.25 14.54 -1.42
C ASN A 494 -1.29 15.70 -1.72
N LYS A 495 -1.79 16.92 -1.97
CA LYS A 495 -0.94 18.10 -2.14
C LYS A 495 -0.21 18.45 -0.84
N ARG A 496 -0.89 18.50 0.30
CA ARG A 496 -0.25 18.76 1.60
C ARG A 496 0.87 17.76 1.90
N LEU A 497 0.65 16.48 1.62
CA LEU A 497 1.70 15.47 1.76
C LEU A 497 2.90 15.75 0.84
N ARG A 498 2.67 16.13 -0.43
CA ARG A 498 3.76 16.48 -1.36
C ARG A 498 4.52 17.73 -0.92
N ASP A 499 3.80 18.79 -0.54
CA ASP A 499 4.39 20.06 -0.12
C ASP A 499 5.29 19.91 1.11
N ASN A 500 4.99 18.92 1.98
CA ASN A 500 5.77 18.62 3.18
C ASN A 500 6.77 17.46 3.00
N GLY A 501 6.94 16.93 1.79
CA GLY A 501 7.87 15.81 1.54
C GLY A 501 7.42 14.47 2.14
N LEU A 502 6.16 14.33 2.51
CA LEU A 502 5.56 13.15 3.15
C LEU A 502 4.68 12.32 2.19
N PHE A 503 4.68 12.64 0.89
CA PHE A 503 3.94 11.86 -0.08
C PHE A 503 4.54 10.46 -0.24
N PRO A 504 3.75 9.38 -0.08
CA PRO A 504 4.30 8.02 -0.12
C PRO A 504 4.98 7.68 -1.45
N SER A 505 6.14 7.02 -1.37
CA SER A 505 6.87 6.48 -2.52
C SER A 505 6.26 5.19 -3.06
N ALA A 506 5.43 4.51 -2.27
CA ALA A 506 4.57 3.42 -2.72
C ALA A 506 3.25 3.40 -1.94
N ARG A 507 2.19 2.93 -2.61
CA ARG A 507 0.83 2.78 -2.06
C ARG A 507 0.25 1.45 -2.54
N SER A 508 -0.54 0.80 -1.70
CA SER A 508 -1.30 -0.40 -2.03
C SER A 508 -2.67 -0.30 -1.35
N TYR A 509 -3.68 -0.68 -2.12
CA TYR A 509 -5.08 -0.67 -1.73
C TYR A 509 -5.64 -2.05 -2.03
N ALA A 510 -6.35 -2.62 -1.07
CA ALA A 510 -7.07 -3.87 -1.26
C ALA A 510 -8.33 -3.86 -0.40
N SER A 511 -9.30 -4.69 -0.76
CA SER A 511 -10.55 -4.88 -0.03
C SER A 511 -10.95 -6.34 -0.05
N THR A 512 -11.57 -6.80 1.02
CA THR A 512 -12.26 -8.09 1.09
C THR A 512 -13.76 -7.85 1.24
N ASP A 513 -14.50 -8.89 1.56
CA ASP A 513 -15.91 -8.85 1.98
C ASP A 513 -16.12 -8.25 3.39
N THR A 514 -15.04 -7.93 4.11
CA THR A 514 -15.11 -7.55 5.54
C THR A 514 -14.14 -6.43 5.93
N HIS A 515 -13.09 -6.21 5.13
CA HIS A 515 -12.03 -5.26 5.48
C HIS A 515 -11.55 -4.44 4.28
N LEU A 516 -11.21 -3.17 4.52
CA LEU A 516 -10.40 -2.34 3.63
C LEU A 516 -8.96 -2.30 4.15
N TYR A 517 -7.99 -2.39 3.24
CA TYR A 517 -6.57 -2.32 3.52
C TYR A 517 -5.93 -1.17 2.75
N VAL A 518 -5.31 -0.25 3.49
CA VAL A 518 -4.46 0.81 2.94
C VAL A 518 -3.05 0.62 3.46
N ARG A 519 -2.08 0.53 2.55
CA ARG A 519 -0.66 0.38 2.90
C ARG A 519 0.14 1.43 2.16
N THR A 520 0.96 2.19 2.87
CA THR A 520 1.81 3.22 2.26
C THR A 520 3.24 3.12 2.76
N ARG A 521 4.16 3.61 1.93
CA ARG A 521 5.59 3.63 2.21
C ARG A 521 6.11 5.04 2.06
N LEU A 522 6.61 5.63 3.13
CA LEU A 522 7.42 6.84 3.09
C LEU A 522 8.89 6.45 3.15
N MET A 523 9.61 6.62 2.04
CA MET A 523 11.01 6.23 1.91
C MET A 523 11.63 6.95 0.71
N ASP A 524 12.69 7.71 0.95
CA ASP A 524 13.55 8.33 -0.05
C ASP A 524 14.65 7.39 -0.55
N THR A 525 15.48 7.87 -1.48
CA THR A 525 16.55 7.11 -2.12
C THR A 525 17.60 6.57 -1.16
N GLY A 526 17.92 7.32 -0.10
CA GLY A 526 18.89 6.97 0.95
C GLY A 526 18.29 6.44 2.25
N GLU A 527 16.96 6.27 2.31
CA GLU A 527 16.28 5.82 3.52
C GLU A 527 15.91 4.33 3.42
N LEU A 528 15.70 3.72 4.59
CA LEU A 528 15.03 2.42 4.73
C LEU A 528 13.57 2.64 5.16
N ALA A 529 12.76 1.60 5.00
CA ALA A 529 11.37 1.55 5.39
C ALA A 529 11.15 0.43 6.41
N ALA A 530 9.98 -0.20 6.42
CA ALA A 530 9.64 -1.19 7.43
C ALA A 530 10.10 -2.60 7.06
N ASN A 531 10.16 -3.44 8.08
CA ASN A 531 10.04 -4.89 8.00
C ASN A 531 8.56 -5.32 7.84
N SER A 532 8.29 -6.62 7.93
CA SER A 532 6.91 -7.11 8.03
C SER A 532 6.41 -6.99 9.48
N PRO A 533 5.15 -6.58 9.71
CA PRO A 533 4.62 -6.45 11.07
C PRO A 533 4.51 -7.80 11.76
N PRO A 534 4.82 -7.87 13.07
CA PRO A 534 4.88 -9.13 13.82
C PRO A 534 3.50 -9.79 14.03
N LEU A 535 2.40 -9.05 13.88
CA LEU A 535 1.03 -9.53 14.12
C LEU A 535 0.05 -9.00 13.06
N SER A 536 -0.78 -9.90 12.52
CA SER A 536 -2.02 -9.51 11.82
C SER A 536 -3.11 -9.36 12.89
N ILE A 537 -3.30 -8.14 13.39
CA ILE A 537 -4.45 -7.85 14.25
C ILE A 537 -5.67 -7.79 13.33
N ALA A 538 -6.38 -8.93 13.23
CA ALA A 538 -7.71 -8.97 12.65
C ALA A 538 -8.69 -8.52 13.75
N SER A 539 -9.48 -7.50 13.48
CA SER A 539 -10.58 -7.09 14.35
C SER A 539 -11.75 -6.77 13.46
N ASP A 540 -12.83 -7.55 13.61
CA ASP A 540 -14.02 -7.43 12.76
C ASP A 540 -14.84 -6.16 13.06
N GLU A 541 -14.51 -5.44 14.13
CA GLU A 541 -15.26 -4.26 14.60
C GLU A 541 -14.40 -3.00 14.81
N SER A 542 -13.14 -3.01 14.36
CA SER A 542 -12.19 -1.93 14.69
C SER A 542 -11.39 -1.46 13.49
N VAL A 543 -10.83 -0.26 13.61
CA VAL A 543 -9.75 0.22 12.75
C VAL A 543 -8.42 -0.14 13.41
N VAL A 544 -7.50 -0.71 12.63
CA VAL A 544 -6.14 -0.99 13.08
C VAL A 544 -5.18 -0.08 12.31
N LEU A 545 -4.44 0.75 13.04
CA LEU A 545 -3.41 1.62 12.52
C LEU A 545 -2.04 1.08 12.97
N GLN A 546 -1.20 0.69 12.01
CA GLN A 546 0.17 0.25 12.28
C GLN A 546 1.15 1.27 11.68
N MET A 547 2.00 1.84 12.52
CA MET A 547 3.04 2.79 12.13
C MET A 547 4.40 2.21 12.53
N HIS A 548 5.25 1.96 11.54
CA HIS A 548 6.62 1.52 11.80
C HIS A 548 7.50 2.71 12.17
N GLU A 549 8.51 2.52 13.02
CA GLU A 549 9.44 3.57 13.45
C GLU A 549 10.10 4.31 12.29
N SER A 550 10.39 3.63 11.18
CA SER A 550 10.93 4.27 9.96
C SER A 550 9.96 5.26 9.32
N LEU A 551 8.64 5.10 9.46
CA LEU A 551 7.68 6.15 9.05
C LEU A 551 7.90 7.41 9.88
N MET A 552 8.04 7.26 11.20
CA MET A 552 8.23 8.37 12.13
C MET A 552 9.58 9.04 11.86
N ASN A 553 10.65 8.25 11.76
CA ASN A 553 12.01 8.73 11.51
C ASN A 553 12.17 9.42 10.15
N ASN A 554 11.60 8.86 9.08
CA ASN A 554 11.62 9.49 7.75
C ASN A 554 10.72 10.73 7.67
N SER A 555 9.75 10.87 8.58
CA SER A 555 8.95 12.10 8.71
C SER A 555 9.71 13.17 9.50
N LEU A 556 10.36 12.79 10.60
CA LEU A 556 11.18 13.68 11.44
C LEU A 556 12.34 14.30 10.66
N SER A 557 12.96 13.55 9.73
CA SER A 557 14.02 14.07 8.85
C SER A 557 13.56 15.24 7.97
N ARG A 558 12.25 15.40 7.73
CA ARG A 558 11.69 16.52 6.94
C ARG A 558 11.53 17.80 7.74
N MET A 559 11.68 17.74 9.07
CA MET A 559 11.61 18.92 9.93
C MET A 559 12.89 19.76 9.90
N ASN A 560 13.98 19.24 9.31
CA ASN A 560 15.29 19.89 9.23
C ASN A 560 15.74 20.42 10.60
N LEU A 561 15.88 19.51 11.58
CA LEU A 561 16.28 19.85 12.96
C LEU A 561 17.79 19.78 13.18
N GLU A 562 18.52 19.19 12.23
CA GLU A 562 19.96 18.98 12.26
C GLU A 562 20.72 20.29 12.51
N GLY A 563 21.57 20.31 13.54
CA GLY A 563 22.40 21.46 13.92
C GLY A 563 21.63 22.69 14.44
N ARG A 564 20.30 22.65 14.53
CA ARG A 564 19.50 23.80 14.98
C ARG A 564 19.56 23.99 16.48
N LYS A 565 19.58 25.26 16.89
CA LYS A 565 19.25 25.68 18.25
C LYS A 565 17.81 26.18 18.30
N ILE A 566 16.97 25.54 19.12
CA ILE A 566 15.54 25.87 19.23
C ILE A 566 15.08 25.72 20.67
N SER A 567 14.15 26.57 21.12
CA SER A 567 13.57 26.41 22.45
C SER A 567 12.64 25.18 22.50
N ASP A 568 12.50 24.57 23.68
CA ASP A 568 11.53 23.48 23.88
C ASP A 568 10.09 23.90 23.52
N GLN A 569 9.72 25.15 23.78
CA GLN A 569 8.42 25.72 23.40
C GLN A 569 8.25 25.85 21.88
N ASP A 570 9.27 26.34 21.18
CA ASP A 570 9.22 26.52 19.73
C ASP A 570 9.25 25.18 19.00
N LEU A 571 9.99 24.20 19.53
CA LEU A 571 9.98 22.85 18.99
C LEU A 571 8.57 22.24 19.02
N ILE A 572 7.83 22.40 20.13
CA ILE A 572 6.44 21.96 20.21
C ILE A 572 5.57 22.71 19.18
N THR A 573 5.80 24.00 18.97
CA THR A 573 5.10 24.78 17.94
C THR A 573 5.38 24.25 16.52
N GLU A 574 6.61 23.86 16.22
CA GLU A 574 6.98 23.26 14.92
C GLU A 574 6.30 21.90 14.72
N PHE A 575 6.20 21.07 15.77
CA PHE A 575 5.42 19.83 15.72
C PHE A 575 3.92 20.08 15.49
N GLU A 576 3.32 21.00 16.26
CA GLU A 576 1.91 21.39 16.09
C GLU A 576 1.64 21.89 14.67
N LYS A 577 2.56 22.70 14.12
CA LYS A 577 2.49 23.21 12.75
C LYS A 577 2.64 22.10 11.72
N SER A 578 3.63 21.22 11.85
CA SER A 578 3.84 20.10 10.93
C SER A 578 2.60 19.18 10.87
N ILE A 579 2.00 18.87 12.02
CA ILE A 579 0.76 18.08 12.09
C ILE A 579 -0.39 18.85 11.42
N ALA A 580 -0.50 20.16 11.66
CA ALA A 580 -1.55 20.99 11.08
C ALA A 580 -1.41 21.15 9.56
N ASP A 581 -0.19 21.30 9.04
CA ASP A 581 0.09 21.45 7.61
C ASP A 581 -0.24 20.15 6.85
N VAL A 582 -0.12 18.98 7.49
CA VAL A 582 -0.47 17.68 6.92
C VAL A 582 -1.96 17.37 7.07
N LEU A 583 -2.49 17.42 8.30
CA LEU A 583 -3.87 17.02 8.61
C LEU A 583 -4.90 18.11 8.30
N GLY A 584 -4.47 19.38 8.18
CA GLY A 584 -5.35 20.54 7.96
C GLY A 584 -6.19 20.88 9.18
N ARG A 585 -5.74 20.44 10.36
CA ARG A 585 -6.42 20.64 11.64
C ARG A 585 -5.38 21.02 12.68
N LYS A 586 -5.65 22.06 13.45
CA LYS A 586 -4.77 22.49 14.54
C LYS A 586 -4.78 21.42 15.63
N VAL A 587 -3.59 21.11 16.14
CA VAL A 587 -3.39 20.25 17.30
C VAL A 587 -2.72 21.08 18.38
N LYS A 588 -3.04 20.79 19.63
CA LYS A 588 -2.38 21.39 20.79
C LYS A 588 -1.69 20.30 21.57
N LEU A 589 -0.38 20.40 21.69
CA LEU A 589 0.46 19.47 22.43
C LEU A 589 0.76 20.03 23.82
N GLN A 590 1.01 19.13 24.77
CA GLN A 590 1.46 19.52 26.09
C GLN A 590 2.86 20.14 26.00
N ARG A 591 3.04 21.27 26.68
CA ARG A 591 4.29 22.02 26.68
C ARG A 591 5.05 21.80 28.00
N PRO A 592 6.39 21.69 27.96
CA PRO A 592 7.20 21.68 29.18
C PRO A 592 7.00 22.97 29.99
N PRO A 593 7.09 22.91 31.33
CA PRO A 593 7.02 24.11 32.16
C PRO A 593 8.22 25.03 31.91
N VAL A 594 7.96 26.34 31.89
CA VAL A 594 8.99 27.38 31.71
C VAL A 594 9.35 27.97 33.07
N ASP A 595 10.65 28.06 33.37
CA ASP A 595 11.16 28.73 34.56
C ASP A 595 11.04 30.27 34.36
N PRO A 596 10.33 31.01 35.23
CA PRO A 596 10.14 32.45 35.07
C PRO A 596 11.45 33.26 35.06
N ASP A 597 12.45 32.82 35.84
CA ASP A 597 13.70 33.56 36.01
C ASP A 597 14.73 33.19 34.94
N LYS A 598 14.70 31.92 34.50
CA LYS A 598 15.67 31.35 33.56
C LYS A 598 15.18 31.24 32.11
N GLY A 599 13.88 31.39 31.88
CA GLY A 599 13.26 31.22 30.56
C GLY A 599 13.24 29.76 30.09
N PRO A 600 12.85 29.52 28.82
CA PRO A 600 12.73 28.16 28.25
C PRO A 600 14.09 27.51 28.06
N ASN A 601 14.12 26.17 27.97
CA ASN A 601 15.35 25.47 27.63
C ASN A 601 15.62 25.58 26.14
N ILE A 602 16.84 25.92 25.77
CA ILE A 602 17.32 25.87 24.38
C ILE A 602 17.94 24.49 24.17
N LEU A 603 17.43 23.78 23.18
CA LEU A 603 17.93 22.51 22.67
C LEU A 603 18.89 22.83 21.53
N ALA A 604 20.16 22.43 21.67
CA ALA A 604 21.15 22.49 20.61
C ALA A 604 21.27 21.10 19.99
N PHE A 605 20.56 20.87 18.88
CA PHE A 605 20.53 19.57 18.21
C PHE A 605 21.86 19.21 17.54
N ASP A 606 22.16 17.92 17.53
CA ASP A 606 23.28 17.35 16.77
C ASP A 606 23.07 17.55 15.26
N ASP A 607 24.16 17.54 14.51
CA ASP A 607 24.14 17.65 13.04
C ASP A 607 23.57 16.39 12.37
N HIS A 608 23.45 15.27 13.10
CA HIS A 608 22.95 14.01 12.56
C HIS A 608 21.95 13.35 13.52
N ASP A 609 20.80 12.93 12.99
CA ASP A 609 19.74 12.20 13.71
C ASP A 609 19.37 12.86 15.07
N PRO A 610 18.94 14.14 15.06
CA PRO A 610 18.65 14.88 16.28
C PRO A 610 17.51 14.29 17.10
N ILE A 611 16.53 13.69 16.43
CA ILE A 611 15.40 12.98 17.03
C ILE A 611 15.18 11.68 16.26
N ARG A 612 15.15 10.54 16.98
CA ARG A 612 14.78 9.24 16.44
C ARG A 612 13.80 8.53 17.36
N VAL A 613 13.03 7.62 16.78
CA VAL A 613 12.15 6.69 17.49
C VAL A 613 12.68 5.29 17.24
N LYS A 614 12.79 4.50 18.31
CA LYS A 614 13.06 3.06 18.27
C LYS A 614 11.99 2.31 19.06
N ILE A 615 11.38 1.28 18.49
CA ILE A 615 10.29 0.51 19.10
C ILE A 615 10.75 -0.93 19.29
N SER A 616 10.90 -1.33 20.55
CA SER A 616 11.24 -2.70 20.95
C SER A 616 10.66 -2.98 22.34
N ASP A 617 10.47 -4.24 22.70
CA ASP A 617 10.17 -4.65 24.09
C ASP A 617 8.97 -3.91 24.71
N ASN A 618 7.87 -3.78 23.97
CA ASN A 618 6.66 -3.06 24.40
C ASN A 618 6.88 -1.58 24.78
N THR A 619 7.94 -0.98 24.24
CA THR A 619 8.37 0.37 24.59
C THR A 619 8.71 1.18 23.35
N LEU A 620 8.23 2.43 23.31
CA LEU A 620 8.68 3.43 22.36
C LEU A 620 9.82 4.23 22.99
N ASN A 621 11.03 4.06 22.48
CA ASN A 621 12.21 4.79 22.88
C ASN A 621 12.36 6.03 22.00
N LEU A 622 12.11 7.21 22.59
CA LEU A 622 12.44 8.49 21.96
C LEU A 622 13.90 8.81 22.24
N ILE A 623 14.71 8.90 21.19
CA ILE A 623 16.15 9.17 21.27
C ILE A 623 16.38 10.61 20.81
N LEU A 624 16.93 11.44 21.69
CA LEU A 624 17.28 12.83 21.43
C LEU A 624 18.80 12.98 21.44
N ARG A 625 19.37 13.57 20.39
CA ARG A 625 20.78 13.95 20.33
C ARG A 625 20.88 15.47 20.40
N CYS A 626 21.01 16.00 21.62
CA CYS A 626 21.07 17.45 21.83
C CYS A 626 21.84 17.85 23.08
N GLY A 627 22.35 19.08 23.08
CA GLY A 627 22.81 19.81 24.25
C GLY A 627 21.70 20.70 24.83
N PHE A 628 21.91 21.18 26.06
CA PHE A 628 20.98 22.09 26.73
C PHE A 628 21.66 23.40 27.10
N GLU A 629 21.02 24.51 26.78
CA GLU A 629 21.39 25.84 27.21
C GLU A 629 20.19 26.49 27.91
N GLN A 630 20.40 27.09 29.08
CA GLN A 630 19.37 27.85 29.78
C GLN A 630 20.01 29.06 30.47
N LYS A 631 19.28 30.17 30.56
CA LYS A 631 19.82 31.41 31.13
C LYS A 631 20.23 31.18 32.59
N GLY A 632 21.47 31.55 32.92
CA GLY A 632 22.01 31.41 34.28
C GLY A 632 22.42 29.98 34.66
N GLU A 633 22.35 29.01 33.75
CA GLU A 633 22.87 27.65 33.95
C GLU A 633 24.10 27.39 33.08
N THR A 634 24.95 26.44 33.50
CA THR A 634 26.06 25.99 32.67
C THR A 634 25.53 25.13 31.52
N ALA A 635 25.97 25.44 30.30
CA ALA A 635 25.58 24.68 29.12
C ALA A 635 25.99 23.20 29.23
N VAL A 636 25.07 22.32 28.90
CA VAL A 636 25.31 20.88 28.80
C VAL A 636 25.65 20.56 27.34
N PRO A 637 26.82 20.00 27.04
CA PRO A 637 27.17 19.61 25.67
C PRO A 637 26.30 18.45 25.19
N THR A 638 26.28 18.21 23.87
CA THR A 638 25.44 17.21 23.23
C THR A 638 25.51 15.84 23.92
N GLN A 639 24.34 15.36 24.33
CA GLN A 639 24.14 14.04 24.88
C GLN A 639 23.23 13.24 23.95
N GLU A 640 23.39 11.93 23.94
CA GLU A 640 22.37 11.00 23.46
C GLU A 640 21.48 10.61 24.65
N ILE A 641 20.19 10.88 24.50
CA ILE A 641 19.22 10.82 25.59
C ILE A 641 18.10 9.88 25.14
N THR A 642 17.92 8.78 25.85
CA THR A 642 16.82 7.84 25.59
C THR A 642 15.72 8.06 26.61
N VAL A 643 14.52 8.34 26.12
CA VAL A 643 13.28 8.45 26.91
C VAL A 643 12.38 7.26 26.55
N PRO A 644 12.35 6.20 27.37
CA PRO A 644 11.48 5.06 27.14
C PRO A 644 10.05 5.41 27.53
N LEU A 645 9.07 5.13 26.67
CA LEU A 645 7.65 5.36 26.89
C LEU A 645 6.87 4.05 26.72
N SER A 646 6.10 3.69 27.73
CA SER A 646 5.20 2.53 27.70
C SER A 646 3.75 3.01 27.74
N PHE A 647 2.88 2.29 27.03
CA PHE A 647 1.47 2.62 26.91
C PHE A 647 0.63 1.52 27.54
N LYS A 648 -0.38 1.91 28.31
CA LYS A 648 -1.38 0.98 28.84
C LYS A 648 -2.76 1.57 28.67
N VAL A 649 -3.65 0.83 28.03
CA VAL A 649 -5.06 1.20 27.89
C VAL A 649 -5.86 0.55 29.01
N GLU A 650 -6.56 1.34 29.81
CA GLU A 650 -7.42 0.89 30.91
C GLU A 650 -8.78 1.58 30.82
N GLY A 651 -9.77 0.90 30.22
CA GLY A 651 -11.08 1.48 29.95
C GLY A 651 -10.97 2.69 29.01
N ASN A 652 -11.40 3.87 29.46
CA ASN A 652 -11.36 5.12 28.67
C ASN A 652 -10.09 5.94 28.92
N LYS A 653 -9.02 5.32 29.44
CA LYS A 653 -7.79 6.02 29.79
C LYS A 653 -6.59 5.36 29.14
N ILE A 654 -5.67 6.18 28.66
CA ILE A 654 -4.35 5.78 28.20
C ILE A 654 -3.34 6.29 29.23
N SER A 655 -2.76 5.37 29.99
CA SER A 655 -1.61 5.67 30.85
C SER A 655 -0.36 5.64 30.00
N ILE A 656 0.35 6.77 29.96
CA ILE A 656 1.65 6.91 29.33
C ILE A 656 2.68 7.03 30.45
N THR A 657 3.50 6.00 30.60
CA THR A 657 4.50 5.93 31.67
C THR A 657 5.89 6.06 31.09
N ARG A 658 6.70 6.94 31.69
CA ARG A 658 8.08 7.14 31.30
C ARG A 658 8.98 6.19 32.08
N GLY A 659 9.76 5.38 31.36
CA GLY A 659 10.81 4.54 31.92
C GLY A 659 12.02 5.35 32.41
N THR A 660 13.07 4.66 32.86
CA THR A 660 14.29 5.32 33.34
C THR A 660 15.01 6.01 32.18
N ILE A 661 15.18 7.34 32.26
CA ILE A 661 15.92 8.12 31.27
C ILE A 661 17.38 7.72 31.30
N LYS A 662 17.92 7.40 30.12
CA LYS A 662 19.35 7.15 29.91
C LYS A 662 19.97 8.37 29.23
N SER A 663 21.17 8.75 29.66
CA SER A 663 21.93 9.86 29.08
C SER A 663 23.39 9.44 28.94
N SER A 664 23.89 9.52 27.71
CA SER A 664 25.27 9.18 27.37
C SER A 664 25.91 10.34 26.63
N PRO A 665 27.21 10.61 26.83
CA PRO A 665 27.88 11.67 26.10
C PRO A 665 28.18 11.24 24.67
N VAL A 666 27.91 12.12 23.69
CA VAL A 666 28.28 11.88 22.29
C VAL A 666 29.80 12.01 22.10
N GLU A 667 30.44 12.91 22.85
CA GLU A 667 31.89 13.10 22.86
C GLU A 667 32.52 12.67 24.19
N ARG A 668 33.75 12.17 24.16
CA ARG A 668 34.45 11.71 25.37
C ARG A 668 34.54 12.84 26.41
N PRO A 669 33.96 12.68 27.62
CA PRO A 669 33.96 13.73 28.62
C PRO A 669 35.35 13.90 29.24
N LYS A 670 35.69 15.14 29.63
CA LYS A 670 36.96 15.47 30.30
C LYS A 670 37.13 14.77 31.66
N SER A 671 36.03 14.43 32.33
CA SER A 671 36.04 13.63 33.56
C SER A 671 34.72 12.87 33.76
N VAL A 672 34.77 11.70 34.39
CA VAL A 672 33.57 10.89 34.71
C VAL A 672 32.62 11.64 35.65
N ALA A 673 33.15 12.37 36.64
CA ALA A 673 32.34 13.17 37.56
C ALA A 673 31.53 14.26 36.83
N SER A 674 32.14 14.91 35.82
CA SER A 674 31.42 15.90 34.99
C SER A 674 30.28 15.27 34.20
N GLN A 675 30.43 14.01 33.76
CA GLN A 675 29.38 13.29 33.04
C GLN A 675 28.22 12.91 33.96
N ILE A 676 28.51 12.48 35.18
CA ILE A 676 27.47 12.16 36.18
C ILE A 676 26.64 13.42 36.48
N ALA A 677 27.29 14.55 36.72
CA ALA A 677 26.60 15.83 36.96
C ALA A 677 25.72 16.24 35.77
N ARG A 678 26.25 16.16 34.54
CA ARG A 678 25.49 16.46 33.31
C ARG A 678 24.30 15.54 33.15
N SER A 679 24.49 14.24 33.33
CA SER A 679 23.41 13.24 33.23
C SER A 679 22.31 13.50 34.26
N GLY A 680 22.67 13.97 35.46
CA GLY A 680 21.70 14.41 36.48
C GLY A 680 20.87 15.61 36.04
N VAL A 681 21.49 16.63 35.44
CA VAL A 681 20.78 17.80 34.89
C VAL A 681 19.85 17.40 33.74
N VAL A 682 20.34 16.60 32.79
CA VAL A 682 19.56 16.09 31.66
C VAL A 682 18.36 15.29 32.14
N ARG A 683 18.59 14.35 33.06
CA ARG A 683 17.53 13.55 33.65
C ARG A 683 16.45 14.41 34.29
N ASN A 684 16.82 15.38 35.14
CA ASN A 684 15.85 16.29 35.77
C ASN A 684 15.05 17.11 34.73
N LYS A 685 15.70 17.63 33.68
CA LYS A 685 15.00 18.39 32.61
C LYS A 685 14.04 17.48 31.83
N MET A 686 14.47 16.27 31.47
CA MET A 686 13.64 15.31 30.71
C MET A 686 12.50 14.72 31.54
N GLU A 687 12.70 14.45 32.84
CA GLU A 687 11.63 13.99 33.74
C GLU A 687 10.50 15.02 33.85
N LYS A 688 10.84 16.32 33.82
CA LYS A 688 9.86 17.41 33.79
C LYS A 688 9.18 17.59 32.42
N ALA A 689 9.91 17.36 31.33
CA ALA A 689 9.38 17.47 29.97
C ALA A 689 8.47 16.30 29.59
N PHE A 690 8.73 15.11 30.16
CA PHE A 690 7.98 13.88 29.92
C PHE A 690 7.45 13.30 31.24
N PRO A 691 6.49 13.97 31.90
CA PRO A 691 5.86 13.44 33.10
C PRO A 691 5.00 12.22 32.75
N ASP A 692 4.81 11.32 33.73
CA ASP A 692 3.77 10.32 33.64
C ASP A 692 2.42 11.03 33.51
N ARG A 693 1.59 10.55 32.58
CA ARG A 693 0.30 11.19 32.31
C ARG A 693 -0.74 10.18 31.90
N VAL A 694 -1.98 10.61 32.07
CA VAL A 694 -3.16 9.85 31.70
C VAL A 694 -3.96 10.70 30.72
N GLU A 695 -4.12 10.18 29.51
CA GLU A 695 -4.90 10.81 28.46
C GLU A 695 -6.24 10.08 28.30
N ASP A 696 -7.22 10.77 27.70
CA ASP A 696 -8.49 10.13 27.33
C ASP A 696 -8.26 9.18 26.15
N ALA A 697 -8.75 7.95 26.26
CA ALA A 697 -8.75 6.99 25.16
C ALA A 697 -9.84 7.29 24.12
N GLN A 698 -10.80 8.16 24.48
CA GLN A 698 -11.91 8.57 23.64
C GLN A 698 -11.55 9.78 22.77
N ILE A 699 -11.71 9.62 21.46
CA ILE A 699 -11.50 10.65 20.45
C ILE A 699 -12.86 11.08 19.90
N LYS A 700 -13.17 12.37 20.01
CA LYS A 700 -14.40 12.95 19.46
C LYS A 700 -14.23 13.27 17.98
N ALA A 701 -15.01 12.62 17.13
CA ALA A 701 -15.07 12.87 15.70
C ALA A 701 -16.38 13.57 15.31
N LYS A 702 -16.29 14.81 14.83
CA LYS A 702 -17.44 15.53 14.28
C LYS A 702 -17.66 15.12 12.81
N LEU A 703 -18.82 14.58 12.52
CA LEU A 703 -19.35 14.36 11.17
C LEU A 703 -20.38 15.47 10.85
N GLU A 704 -20.79 15.61 9.58
CA GLU A 704 -21.68 16.71 9.15
C GLU A 704 -22.96 16.81 10.01
N ASN A 705 -23.56 15.68 10.39
CA ASN A 705 -24.86 15.64 11.10
C ASN A 705 -24.81 15.02 12.50
N ARG A 706 -23.65 14.57 12.98
CA ARG A 706 -23.52 13.85 14.27
C ARG A 706 -22.11 13.93 14.85
N THR A 707 -22.00 13.71 16.16
CA THR A 707 -20.71 13.48 16.81
C THR A 707 -20.57 11.99 17.12
N VAL A 708 -19.43 11.39 16.76
CA VAL A 708 -19.11 9.99 17.03
C VAL A 708 -17.90 9.91 17.96
N TYR A 709 -17.96 9.00 18.91
CA TYR A 709 -16.92 8.78 19.89
C TYR A 709 -16.14 7.51 19.56
N LEU A 710 -14.88 7.67 19.19
CA LEU A 710 -13.97 6.57 18.88
C LEU A 710 -13.14 6.24 20.12
N HIS A 711 -12.87 4.98 20.39
CA HIS A 711 -12.10 4.56 21.56
C HIS A 711 -10.85 3.81 21.12
N ILE A 712 -9.68 4.26 21.58
CA ILE A 712 -8.46 3.48 21.48
C ILE A 712 -8.59 2.30 22.45
N LYS A 713 -8.75 1.09 21.91
CA LYS A 713 -8.90 -0.17 22.66
C LYS A 713 -7.56 -0.74 23.11
N ASP A 714 -6.53 -0.57 22.29
CA ASP A 714 -5.20 -1.14 22.57
C ASP A 714 -4.09 -0.35 21.86
N ILE A 715 -2.90 -0.36 22.47
CA ILE A 715 -1.67 0.22 21.92
C ILE A 715 -0.53 -0.77 22.18
N VAL A 716 0.05 -1.31 21.10
CA VAL A 716 1.14 -2.29 21.17
C VAL A 716 2.38 -1.74 20.45
N ALA A 717 3.52 -1.80 21.12
CA ALA A 717 4.82 -1.39 20.58
C ALA A 717 5.73 -2.62 20.42
N ASN A 718 5.92 -3.15 19.21
CA ASN A 718 6.67 -4.40 19.04
C ASN A 718 7.39 -4.47 17.68
N ASP A 719 8.65 -4.92 17.67
CA ASP A 719 9.46 -5.17 16.47
C ASP A 719 9.42 -4.01 15.45
N GLY A 720 9.65 -2.80 15.94
CA GLY A 720 9.62 -1.58 15.12
C GLY A 720 8.22 -1.00 14.87
N TRP A 721 7.13 -1.65 15.29
CA TRP A 721 5.75 -1.22 15.02
C TRP A 721 5.02 -0.67 16.24
N LEU A 722 4.42 0.51 16.10
CA LEU A 722 3.36 0.99 16.99
C LEU A 722 2.01 0.68 16.35
N THR A 723 1.24 -0.23 16.97
CA THR A 723 -0.11 -0.60 16.52
C THR A 723 -1.16 -0.04 17.47
N LEU A 724 -2.11 0.70 16.93
CA LEU A 724 -3.29 1.20 17.63
C LEU A 724 -4.53 0.47 17.11
N THR A 725 -5.33 -0.05 18.03
CA THR A 725 -6.66 -0.61 17.71
C THR A 725 -7.73 0.36 18.18
N ILE A 726 -8.56 0.82 17.26
CA ILE A 726 -9.57 1.86 17.51
C ILE A 726 -10.95 1.26 17.26
N GLY A 727 -11.76 1.15 18.30
CA GLY A 727 -13.16 0.76 18.21
C GLY A 727 -14.11 1.96 18.20
N ASN A 728 -15.39 1.67 18.05
CA ASN A 728 -16.47 2.64 18.17
C ASN A 728 -17.34 2.30 19.40
N ASP A 729 -17.79 3.31 20.14
CA ASP A 729 -18.78 3.16 21.22
C ASP A 729 -20.19 3.50 20.72
N LEU A 730 -21.21 2.89 21.32
CA LEU A 730 -22.63 2.96 20.92
C LEU A 730 -23.29 4.33 21.18
N THR A 731 -22.56 5.28 21.77
CA THR A 731 -23.10 6.60 22.17
C THR A 731 -23.04 7.58 20.99
N VAL A 732 -24.09 7.58 20.16
CA VAL A 732 -24.29 8.61 19.12
C VAL A 732 -25.11 9.75 19.70
N GLU A 733 -24.48 10.90 19.94
CA GLU A 733 -25.21 12.15 20.16
C GLU A 733 -25.64 12.69 18.78
N LYS A 734 -26.92 12.54 18.45
CA LYS A 734 -27.52 13.29 17.33
C LYS A 734 -27.51 14.76 17.73
N ASN A 735 -26.99 15.62 16.86
CA ASN A 735 -27.17 17.06 17.05
C ASN A 735 -28.67 17.33 16.94
N GLU A 736 -29.30 17.84 17.99
CA GLU A 736 -30.70 18.27 17.96
C GLU A 736 -30.83 19.45 17.00
N THR A 737 -31.08 19.18 15.72
CA THR A 737 -31.88 20.08 14.89
C THR A 737 -33.33 19.78 15.21
N GLU A 738 -34.06 20.81 15.67
CA GLU A 738 -35.46 20.80 16.08
C GLU A 738 -36.29 19.73 15.34
N LEU A 739 -36.62 18.66 16.05
CA LEU A 739 -37.73 17.80 15.66
C LEU A 739 -38.98 18.69 15.61
N PRO A 740 -39.71 18.78 14.49
CA PRO A 740 -41.03 19.39 14.53
C PRO A 740 -41.88 18.62 15.55
N PRO A 741 -42.74 19.31 16.32
CA PRO A 741 -43.51 18.68 17.38
C PRO A 741 -44.32 17.50 16.82
N PRO A 742 -44.49 16.43 17.61
CA PRO A 742 -45.27 15.27 17.19
C PRO A 742 -46.67 15.73 16.75
N VAL A 743 -47.09 15.28 15.57
CA VAL A 743 -48.43 15.54 15.04
C VAL A 743 -49.45 15.08 16.10
N GLU A 744 -50.19 16.02 16.66
CA GLU A 744 -51.32 15.72 17.53
C GLU A 744 -52.26 14.77 16.81
N LYS A 745 -52.64 13.68 17.49
CA LYS A 745 -53.70 12.78 17.05
C LYS A 745 -54.94 13.62 16.76
N THR A 746 -55.25 13.81 15.48
CA THR A 746 -56.52 14.39 15.08
C THR A 746 -57.64 13.49 15.60
N ALA A 747 -58.56 14.14 16.31
CA ALA A 747 -59.66 13.52 17.02
C ALA A 747 -60.44 12.56 16.12
N SER A 748 -60.75 11.40 16.68
CA SER A 748 -61.81 10.51 16.23
C SER A 748 -63.07 11.30 15.91
N VAL A 749 -63.44 11.37 14.62
CA VAL A 749 -64.77 11.82 14.21
C VAL A 749 -65.71 10.62 14.38
N LYS A 750 -66.75 10.83 15.20
CA LYS A 750 -67.88 9.91 15.40
C LYS A 750 -68.67 9.69 14.12
#